data_AF-A0AAJ5E5A5-F1
#
_entry.id   AF-A0AAJ5E5A5-F1
#
_cell.length_a   1.000
_cell.length_b   1.000
_cell.length_c   1.000
_cell.angle_alpha   90.00
_cell.angle_beta   90.00
_cell.angle_gamma   90.00
#
_symmetry.space_group_name_H-M   'P 1'
#
loop_
_entity.id
_entity.type
_entity.pdbx_description
1 polymer ?
#
loop_
_entity_poly.entity_id
_entity_poly.type
_entity_poly.pdbx_seq_one_letter_code
_entity_poly.pdbx_strand_id
1 'polypeptide(L)'
;MDDQRILNPQFKLAEVSEAIKQLSSQLTSAPSFKGLLQECVLKELQRLDPEVYVSRVFINRRDSASASANEPTGVLNDVVMECLLRGRAPVYNAAEYGVYDWRDSTAEEDRHPVLDIVTVGKLITELLLNLPEKYAVVIDRYWSASQGSDATGRPLSTRKSKLRTLYVTLFWRELAVMAAEGGLTPDDEKKVNELASPLLPSAFYGVSVQLHEGGFAALASTFVMRLDGQSLGAIIPTTDSAVILYTPSRGVEKFVTSRALHEALKKRLSEPPHRAELLKGLSSDDVDQVSNSPDIRYSRIDEDVFSAGINAALKKQMANIVGQLREMNGSRSDNEKTVQEIGSMLHLEEMTKDAKGRAAVFIKLISRNARPGWLKESYETNQELYASLEQRLLESEVKLHEATKGASTFKNYVHGVVGDFISPGTDERIDPDTIFVTVRHTVKLADGKKVEHSERKTLTQAFMYGAHDQEGQYVVVVEEFYNNPKLSPSNIVRAIQSLNLRVAYNMARQRVYSQDHVVESMRERLGRKTALTMFGAILQNHVTSVAQDIVQRYNFGDPSIEITGIALGARFKPMKDLMVYRRKSADVNRSTHVLYAPGFPTGQEWFQFPDLKSLQQQIGLWAFDKEGQAYLRGKGYSSEREELEENYHVEKPSLMLQEWWWSSIQLTQWIEDGLLKGSVQNIISWEADEVEVATPRWYRNSNVADQLLLNRLNADFKSIYQISKDKLDIESFHKFARSLVMKTLNEYLSRSGSHPEIDPDEVWVKFHADSKISLTNLFIQWQLWRSDISIFEKFFFGINPFGGRFLDLKEQLRSASFWTFSNQPIAALNAKVINALIDLMPGEKYIEYLRAKFLSAPDVDLKVSLYRKLKQNEMLRSALTQKMKGEMSQEQFNWLKGLIDGFDRDIPRESYIIAGGKPGIGVYEFTLEGRKLEGAYVFGRRVNGREELIIYIPDTPDGKDFFPVEALAARLKSWRYGQHILKLARLEHRNVIENKISRYSHWSGPISSTPVLENSYPVLAFKQEYWSMIGRFIADVDYQTTSPAEAIWQEAKILIDLALDVVSLLIPPVGIVVSMLRITHSVVLGIVASSEGNDKAANAHFATAWRGAITLYIGTVASVGAPVNAVGLLSRIKDITDLVSTVTGVPVGISYITAVAVPQYDVQSTTRLIG
;
A
#
# COMPACT_ATOMS: atom_id res chain seq x y z
N MET A 1 26.13 -1.81 -7.13
CA MET A 1 24.89 -2.32 -6.50
C MET A 1 24.21 -3.41 -7.35
N ASP A 2 24.92 -4.00 -8.34
CA ASP A 2 24.37 -5.00 -9.27
C ASP A 2 24.74 -6.45 -8.93
N ASP A 3 25.87 -6.69 -8.23
CA ASP A 3 26.32 -8.07 -7.96
C ASP A 3 25.53 -8.82 -6.87
N GLN A 4 24.86 -8.11 -5.95
CA GLN A 4 24.05 -8.76 -4.90
C GLN A 4 22.65 -9.21 -5.38
N ARG A 5 22.16 -8.71 -6.52
CA ARG A 5 20.86 -9.13 -7.09
C ARG A 5 20.94 -10.53 -7.73
N ILE A 6 22.12 -10.96 -8.14
CA ILE A 6 22.33 -12.22 -8.88
C ILE A 6 22.26 -13.46 -7.96
N LEU A 7 22.43 -13.28 -6.64
CA LEU A 7 22.60 -14.37 -5.67
C LEU A 7 21.38 -14.63 -4.75
N ASN A 8 20.30 -13.83 -4.78
CA ASN A 8 19.14 -14.04 -3.91
C ASN A 8 18.07 -14.97 -4.56
N PRO A 9 17.79 -16.17 -4.01
CA PRO A 9 16.84 -17.12 -4.58
C PRO A 9 15.40 -16.63 -4.71
N GLN A 10 15.00 -15.69 -3.84
CA GLN A 10 13.62 -15.22 -3.77
C GLN A 10 13.30 -14.22 -4.86
N PHE A 11 14.30 -13.43 -5.23
CA PHE A 11 14.23 -12.59 -6.42
C PHE A 11 14.02 -13.44 -7.67
N LYS A 12 14.77 -14.54 -7.80
CA LYS A 12 14.62 -15.48 -8.93
C LYS A 12 13.23 -16.15 -8.96
N LEU A 13 12.66 -16.51 -7.80
CA LEU A 13 11.31 -17.05 -7.70
C LEU A 13 10.21 -16.03 -8.06
N ALA A 14 10.41 -14.75 -7.73
CA ALA A 14 9.53 -13.67 -8.15
C ALA A 14 9.52 -13.53 -9.68
N GLU A 15 10.68 -13.66 -10.33
CA GLU A 15 10.78 -13.66 -11.79
C GLU A 15 10.07 -14.87 -12.43
N VAL A 16 10.13 -16.06 -11.82
CA VAL A 16 9.33 -17.23 -12.24
C VAL A 16 7.84 -16.91 -12.12
N SER A 17 7.41 -16.34 -11.00
CA SER A 17 6.00 -16.03 -10.76
C SER A 17 5.45 -14.99 -11.75
N GLU A 18 6.27 -13.97 -12.08
CA GLU A 18 5.93 -12.98 -13.10
C GLU A 18 5.89 -13.60 -14.51
N ALA A 19 6.84 -14.49 -14.85
CA ALA A 19 6.81 -15.22 -16.12
C ALA A 19 5.55 -16.11 -16.24
N ILE A 20 5.14 -16.79 -15.16
CA ILE A 20 3.89 -17.56 -15.11
C ILE A 20 2.67 -16.66 -15.30
N LYS A 21 2.67 -15.48 -14.68
CA LYS A 21 1.56 -14.51 -14.84
C LYS A 21 1.44 -14.03 -16.28
N GLN A 22 2.55 -13.65 -16.91
CA GLN A 22 2.58 -13.23 -18.31
C GLN A 22 2.14 -14.35 -19.25
N LEU A 23 2.61 -15.57 -19.01
CA LEU A 23 2.16 -16.77 -19.74
C LEU A 23 0.65 -16.98 -19.58
N SER A 24 0.16 -16.95 -18.33
CA SER A 24 -1.27 -17.13 -18.03
C SER A 24 -2.13 -16.08 -18.74
N SER A 25 -1.72 -14.81 -18.68
CA SER A 25 -2.45 -13.70 -19.32
C SER A 25 -2.50 -13.84 -20.84
N GLN A 26 -1.39 -14.24 -21.47
CA GLN A 26 -1.37 -14.49 -22.91
C GLN A 26 -2.29 -15.66 -23.28
N LEU A 27 -2.32 -16.72 -22.46
CA LEU A 27 -3.13 -17.90 -22.70
C LEU A 27 -4.64 -17.66 -22.47
N THR A 28 -5.01 -16.88 -21.44
CA THR A 28 -6.41 -16.51 -21.18
C THR A 28 -6.97 -15.55 -22.23
N SER A 29 -6.12 -14.79 -22.93
CA SER A 29 -6.54 -13.92 -24.03
C SER A 29 -7.05 -14.66 -25.28
N ALA A 30 -6.96 -16.00 -25.32
CA ALA A 30 -7.50 -16.76 -26.43
C ALA A 30 -9.04 -16.65 -26.47
N PRO A 31 -9.64 -16.45 -27.66
CA PRO A 31 -11.08 -16.34 -27.78
C PRO A 31 -11.80 -17.57 -27.23
N SER A 32 -12.98 -17.36 -26.67
CA SER A 32 -13.85 -18.45 -26.25
C SER A 32 -14.25 -19.32 -27.44
N PHE A 33 -14.73 -20.54 -27.14
CA PHE A 33 -15.26 -21.46 -28.15
C PHE A 33 -16.29 -20.77 -29.07
N LYS A 34 -17.22 -20.02 -28.46
CA LYS A 34 -18.25 -19.26 -29.16
C LYS A 34 -17.69 -18.15 -30.05
N GLY A 35 -16.59 -17.52 -29.65
CA GLY A 35 -15.90 -16.50 -30.43
C GLY A 35 -15.27 -17.06 -31.70
N LEU A 36 -14.56 -18.19 -31.61
CA LEU A 36 -13.99 -18.86 -32.79
C LEU A 36 -15.08 -19.52 -33.67
N LEU A 37 -16.17 -20.01 -33.06
CA LEU A 37 -17.33 -20.49 -33.81
C LEU A 37 -17.94 -19.36 -34.65
N GLN A 38 -18.01 -18.15 -34.10
CA GLN A 38 -18.49 -16.98 -34.84
C GLN A 38 -17.65 -16.69 -36.08
N GLU A 39 -16.31 -16.86 -36.02
CA GLU A 39 -15.46 -16.73 -37.20
C GLU A 39 -15.73 -17.81 -38.26
N CYS A 40 -16.05 -19.04 -37.82
CA CYS A 40 -16.46 -20.11 -38.74
C CYS A 40 -17.79 -19.74 -39.45
N VAL A 41 -18.78 -19.26 -38.68
CA VAL A 41 -20.07 -18.80 -39.20
C VAL A 41 -19.88 -17.63 -40.17
N LEU A 42 -19.06 -16.63 -39.81
CA LEU A 42 -18.80 -15.46 -40.64
C LEU A 42 -18.22 -15.83 -42.00
N LYS A 43 -17.23 -16.71 -42.05
CA LYS A 43 -16.62 -17.14 -43.31
C LYS A 43 -17.60 -17.81 -44.25
N GLU A 44 -18.54 -18.59 -43.72
CA GLU A 44 -19.55 -19.26 -44.55
C GLU A 44 -20.60 -18.26 -45.03
N LEU A 45 -21.00 -17.31 -44.19
CA LEU A 45 -21.93 -16.25 -44.59
C LEU A 45 -21.32 -15.34 -45.65
N GLN A 46 -20.03 -15.00 -45.54
CA GLN A 46 -19.32 -14.17 -46.51
C GLN A 46 -19.23 -14.78 -47.92
N ARG A 47 -19.46 -16.10 -48.06
CA ARG A 47 -19.60 -16.75 -49.38
C ARG A 47 -20.94 -16.44 -50.05
N LEU A 48 -21.97 -16.15 -49.25
CA LEU A 48 -23.31 -15.82 -49.71
C LEU A 48 -23.49 -14.30 -49.84
N ASP A 49 -23.03 -13.56 -48.85
CA ASP A 49 -23.05 -12.10 -48.81
C ASP A 49 -21.70 -11.57 -48.28
N PRO A 50 -20.82 -11.04 -49.14
CA PRO A 50 -19.51 -10.54 -48.74
C PRO A 50 -19.51 -9.40 -47.72
N GLU A 51 -20.59 -8.61 -47.64
CA GLU A 51 -20.69 -7.45 -46.73
C GLU A 51 -21.47 -7.76 -45.43
N VAL A 52 -21.81 -9.03 -45.20
CA VAL A 52 -22.61 -9.45 -44.05
C VAL A 52 -21.89 -9.28 -42.71
N TYR A 53 -22.62 -8.77 -41.72
CA TYR A 53 -22.20 -8.73 -40.33
C TYR A 53 -22.96 -9.79 -39.54
N VAL A 54 -22.28 -10.84 -39.04
CA VAL A 54 -22.93 -11.95 -38.30
C VAL A 54 -23.76 -11.46 -37.11
N SER A 55 -23.34 -10.39 -36.45
CA SER A 55 -24.07 -9.78 -35.32
C SER A 55 -25.40 -9.11 -35.71
N ARG A 56 -25.66 -8.94 -37.02
CA ARG A 56 -26.89 -8.38 -37.57
C ARG A 56 -27.78 -9.43 -38.23
N VAL A 57 -27.40 -10.72 -38.25
CA VAL A 57 -28.22 -11.78 -38.84
C VAL A 57 -29.03 -12.48 -37.75
N PHE A 58 -30.34 -12.28 -37.79
CA PHE A 58 -31.29 -12.87 -36.83
C PHE A 58 -32.23 -13.86 -37.53
N ILE A 59 -32.49 -14.99 -36.88
CA ILE A 59 -33.57 -15.91 -37.26
C ILE A 59 -34.75 -15.63 -36.34
N ASN A 60 -35.84 -15.11 -36.91
CA ASN A 60 -37.06 -14.81 -36.18
C ASN A 60 -38.20 -15.72 -36.62
N ARG A 61 -39.11 -15.96 -35.68
CA ARG A 61 -40.34 -16.70 -35.92
C ARG A 61 -41.42 -15.73 -36.41
N ARG A 62 -42.16 -16.13 -37.44
CA ARG A 62 -43.25 -15.34 -38.02
C ARG A 62 -44.51 -15.46 -37.19
N ASP A 63 -45.36 -14.43 -37.21
CA ASP A 63 -46.63 -14.41 -36.48
C ASP A 63 -47.61 -15.53 -36.90
N SER A 64 -47.44 -16.07 -38.11
CA SER A 64 -48.19 -17.22 -38.66
C SER A 64 -47.71 -18.59 -38.18
N ALA A 65 -46.66 -18.67 -37.36
CA ALA A 65 -46.02 -19.93 -36.99
C ALA A 65 -46.82 -20.76 -35.97
N SER A 66 -46.97 -22.06 -36.23
CA SER A 66 -47.72 -22.99 -35.36
C SER A 66 -47.08 -23.14 -33.97
N ALA A 67 -47.87 -23.34 -32.91
CA ALA A 67 -47.37 -23.50 -31.53
C ALA A 67 -46.34 -24.64 -31.36
N SER A 68 -46.28 -25.60 -32.30
CA SER A 68 -45.32 -26.70 -32.36
C SER A 68 -43.92 -26.35 -32.89
N ALA A 69 -43.70 -25.13 -33.40
CA ALA A 69 -42.42 -24.73 -33.97
C ALA A 69 -41.35 -24.55 -32.86
N ASN A 70 -40.42 -25.52 -32.76
CA ASN A 70 -39.42 -25.66 -31.69
C ASN A 70 -37.96 -25.45 -32.15
N GLU A 71 -37.76 -25.00 -33.39
CA GLU A 71 -36.40 -24.71 -33.89
C GLU A 71 -35.83 -23.42 -33.27
N PRO A 72 -34.51 -23.37 -33.03
CA PRO A 72 -33.86 -22.25 -32.34
C PRO A 72 -33.97 -20.93 -33.12
N THR A 73 -34.11 -19.82 -32.40
CA THR A 73 -34.25 -18.45 -32.96
C THR A 73 -33.32 -17.49 -32.22
N GLY A 74 -33.06 -16.32 -32.81
CA GLY A 74 -32.19 -15.28 -32.26
C GLY A 74 -31.01 -14.97 -33.16
N VAL A 75 -29.89 -14.50 -32.58
CA VAL A 75 -28.67 -14.21 -33.33
C VAL A 75 -28.15 -15.51 -33.95
N LEU A 76 -27.76 -15.48 -35.22
CA LEU A 76 -27.36 -16.68 -35.95
C LEU A 76 -26.24 -17.48 -35.25
N ASN A 77 -25.28 -16.81 -34.61
CA ASN A 77 -24.23 -17.50 -33.85
C ASN A 77 -24.78 -18.29 -32.64
N ASP A 78 -25.80 -17.76 -31.95
CA ASP A 78 -26.48 -18.45 -30.84
C ASP A 78 -27.30 -19.62 -31.34
N VAL A 79 -27.94 -19.46 -32.52
CA VAL A 79 -28.68 -20.54 -33.18
C VAL A 79 -27.73 -21.69 -33.55
N VAL A 80 -26.59 -21.39 -34.17
CA VAL A 80 -25.57 -22.40 -34.55
C VAL A 80 -25.06 -23.12 -33.29
N MET A 81 -24.79 -22.36 -32.22
CA MET A 81 -24.37 -22.92 -30.94
C MET A 81 -25.44 -23.86 -30.36
N GLU A 82 -26.71 -23.45 -30.34
CA GLU A 82 -27.80 -24.30 -29.84
C GLU A 82 -28.02 -25.54 -30.72
N CYS A 83 -27.84 -25.44 -32.04
CA CYS A 83 -27.90 -26.60 -32.94
C CYS A 83 -26.76 -27.60 -32.67
N LEU A 84 -25.54 -27.08 -32.44
CA LEU A 84 -24.39 -27.89 -32.03
C LEU A 84 -24.66 -28.59 -30.70
N LEU A 85 -25.17 -27.87 -29.70
CA LEU A 85 -25.52 -28.45 -28.40
C LEU A 85 -26.62 -29.52 -28.53
N ARG A 86 -27.61 -29.32 -29.40
CA ARG A 86 -28.66 -30.32 -29.68
C ARG A 86 -28.19 -31.53 -30.49
N GLY A 87 -26.99 -31.49 -31.07
CA GLY A 87 -26.47 -32.54 -31.94
C GLY A 87 -27.24 -32.70 -33.25
N ARG A 88 -28.02 -31.70 -33.68
CA ARG A 88 -28.78 -31.75 -34.94
C ARG A 88 -28.91 -30.38 -35.60
N ALA A 89 -28.92 -30.38 -36.93
CA ALA A 89 -29.23 -29.19 -37.72
C ALA A 89 -30.72 -28.78 -37.57
N PRO A 90 -31.05 -27.50 -37.74
CA PRO A 90 -32.42 -27.02 -37.66
C PRO A 90 -33.17 -27.31 -38.97
N VAL A 91 -34.47 -27.62 -38.86
CA VAL A 91 -35.35 -27.84 -40.02
C VAL A 91 -36.37 -26.71 -40.09
N TYR A 92 -35.98 -25.62 -40.75
CA TYR A 92 -36.85 -24.44 -40.86
C TYR A 92 -37.90 -24.58 -41.97
N ASN A 93 -39.12 -24.15 -41.65
CA ASN A 93 -40.18 -23.91 -42.62
C ASN A 93 -40.25 -22.41 -42.95
N ALA A 94 -40.15 -22.04 -44.23
CA ALA A 94 -40.22 -20.65 -44.68
C ALA A 94 -41.57 -19.96 -44.42
N ALA A 95 -42.64 -20.72 -44.16
CA ALA A 95 -43.91 -20.17 -43.70
C ALA A 95 -43.89 -19.76 -42.22
N GLU A 96 -42.96 -20.30 -41.42
CA GLU A 96 -42.91 -20.13 -39.96
C GLU A 96 -41.69 -19.31 -39.49
N TYR A 97 -40.63 -19.24 -40.30
CA TYR A 97 -39.37 -18.60 -39.94
C TYR A 97 -38.84 -17.70 -41.06
N GLY A 98 -38.06 -16.68 -40.69
CA GLY A 98 -37.37 -15.79 -41.64
C GLY A 98 -36.04 -15.28 -41.10
N VAL A 99 -35.24 -14.67 -41.98
CA VAL A 99 -33.95 -14.07 -41.66
C VAL A 99 -34.09 -12.55 -41.76
N TYR A 100 -33.64 -11.85 -40.71
CA TYR A 100 -33.87 -10.42 -40.52
C TYR A 100 -32.61 -9.72 -40.01
N ASP A 101 -32.54 -8.42 -40.25
CA ASP A 101 -31.44 -7.55 -39.79
C ASP A 101 -31.59 -7.12 -38.32
N TRP A 102 -32.76 -7.37 -37.73
CA TRP A 102 -33.15 -6.99 -36.37
C TRP A 102 -33.74 -8.16 -35.59
N ARG A 103 -33.47 -8.18 -34.29
CA ARG A 103 -34.05 -9.15 -33.36
C ARG A 103 -35.56 -8.98 -33.26
N ASP A 104 -36.30 -10.09 -33.27
CA ASP A 104 -37.75 -10.16 -33.05
C ASP A 104 -38.61 -9.39 -34.07
N SER A 105 -38.04 -8.87 -35.16
CA SER A 105 -38.80 -8.27 -36.25
C SER A 105 -39.38 -9.33 -37.19
N THR A 106 -40.63 -9.13 -37.63
CA THR A 106 -41.30 -9.91 -38.67
C THR A 106 -41.65 -9.07 -39.91
N ALA A 107 -41.32 -7.77 -39.90
CA ALA A 107 -41.64 -6.85 -40.99
C ALA A 107 -40.85 -7.18 -42.27
N GLU A 108 -41.48 -7.12 -43.44
CA GLU A 108 -40.81 -7.45 -44.71
C GLU A 108 -39.70 -6.44 -45.08
N GLU A 109 -39.75 -5.21 -44.56
CA GLU A 109 -38.69 -4.19 -44.73
C GLU A 109 -37.42 -4.48 -43.94
N ASP A 110 -37.50 -5.27 -42.86
CA ASP A 110 -36.37 -5.68 -42.03
C ASP A 110 -35.77 -7.03 -42.48
N ARG A 111 -36.32 -7.61 -43.54
CA ARG A 111 -35.89 -8.90 -44.07
C ARG A 111 -34.52 -8.76 -44.71
N HIS A 112 -33.62 -9.68 -44.39
CA HIS A 112 -32.27 -9.64 -44.93
C HIS A 112 -32.33 -9.76 -46.47
N PRO A 113 -31.68 -8.86 -47.25
CA PRO A 113 -31.91 -8.75 -48.69
C PRO A 113 -31.39 -9.94 -49.49
N VAL A 114 -30.33 -10.60 -49.00
CA VAL A 114 -29.66 -11.73 -49.68
C VAL A 114 -29.94 -13.08 -49.04
N LEU A 115 -30.05 -13.15 -47.71
CA LEU A 115 -30.12 -14.41 -46.96
C LEU A 115 -31.57 -14.82 -46.72
N ASP A 116 -31.96 -16.00 -47.22
CA ASP A 116 -33.24 -16.64 -46.87
C ASP A 116 -33.05 -17.79 -45.87
N ILE A 117 -34.13 -18.16 -45.19
CA ILE A 117 -34.10 -19.14 -44.09
C ILE A 117 -33.73 -20.56 -44.54
N VAL A 118 -34.05 -20.95 -45.78
CA VAL A 118 -33.69 -22.27 -46.31
C VAL A 118 -32.20 -22.32 -46.61
N THR A 119 -31.67 -21.25 -47.19
CA THR A 119 -30.24 -21.09 -47.45
C THR A 119 -29.44 -21.06 -46.14
N VAL A 120 -29.89 -20.30 -45.14
CA VAL A 120 -29.26 -20.27 -43.81
C VAL A 120 -29.35 -21.63 -43.11
N GLY A 121 -30.48 -22.35 -43.20
CA GLY A 121 -30.61 -23.71 -42.65
C GLY A 121 -29.64 -24.72 -43.28
N LYS A 122 -29.44 -24.66 -44.60
CA LYS A 122 -28.43 -25.47 -45.30
C LYS A 122 -27.01 -25.10 -44.87
N LEU A 123 -26.71 -23.81 -44.75
CA LEU A 123 -25.41 -23.33 -44.26
C LEU A 123 -25.11 -23.87 -42.87
N ILE A 124 -26.07 -23.84 -41.93
CA ILE A 124 -25.90 -24.42 -40.59
C ILE A 124 -25.61 -25.92 -40.69
N THR A 125 -26.35 -26.65 -41.54
CA THR A 125 -26.15 -28.09 -41.75
C THR A 125 -24.73 -28.41 -42.25
N GLU A 126 -24.29 -27.73 -43.31
CA GLU A 126 -22.95 -27.91 -43.88
C GLU A 126 -21.83 -27.47 -42.93
N LEU A 127 -22.07 -26.42 -42.14
CA LEU A 127 -21.15 -25.96 -41.12
C LEU A 127 -20.99 -27.00 -40.01
N LEU A 128 -22.08 -27.56 -39.47
CA LEU A 128 -22.03 -28.59 -38.42
C LEU A 128 -21.29 -29.86 -38.91
N LEU A 129 -21.55 -30.31 -40.14
CA LEU A 129 -20.89 -31.49 -40.72
C LEU A 129 -19.38 -31.34 -40.90
N ASN A 130 -18.92 -30.13 -41.20
CA ASN A 130 -17.50 -29.83 -41.46
C ASN A 130 -16.88 -28.95 -40.36
N LEU A 131 -17.53 -28.88 -39.19
CA LEU A 131 -17.11 -28.00 -38.10
C LEU A 131 -15.68 -28.34 -37.63
N PRO A 132 -15.30 -29.62 -37.39
CA PRO A 132 -13.97 -29.93 -36.90
C PRO A 132 -12.85 -29.39 -37.81
N GLU A 133 -12.97 -29.60 -39.13
CA GLU A 133 -11.98 -29.14 -40.11
C GLU A 133 -11.96 -27.61 -40.25
N LYS A 134 -13.14 -26.97 -40.27
CA LYS A 134 -13.24 -25.50 -40.37
C LYS A 134 -12.71 -24.81 -39.11
N TYR A 135 -12.99 -25.39 -37.94
CA TYR A 135 -12.56 -24.89 -36.65
C TYR A 135 -11.04 -25.00 -36.48
N ALA A 136 -10.44 -26.12 -36.92
CA ALA A 136 -8.98 -26.28 -36.96
C ALA A 136 -8.28 -25.17 -37.76
N VAL A 137 -8.81 -24.80 -38.93
CA VAL A 137 -8.27 -23.70 -39.76
C VAL A 137 -8.38 -22.35 -39.05
N VAL A 138 -9.43 -22.11 -38.26
CA VAL A 138 -9.60 -20.88 -37.49
C VAL A 138 -8.59 -20.81 -36.33
N ILE A 139 -8.38 -21.91 -35.60
CA ILE A 139 -7.38 -21.99 -34.53
C ILE A 139 -5.96 -21.74 -35.08
N ASP A 140 -5.60 -22.41 -36.18
CA ASP A 140 -4.27 -22.25 -36.77
C ASP A 140 -4.01 -20.80 -37.21
N ARG A 141 -5.02 -20.17 -37.81
CA ARG A 141 -4.97 -18.75 -38.17
C ARG A 141 -4.84 -17.86 -36.95
N TYR A 142 -5.56 -18.13 -35.87
CA TYR A 142 -5.48 -17.35 -34.64
C TYR A 142 -4.04 -17.31 -34.10
N TRP A 143 -3.38 -18.47 -34.01
CA TRP A 143 -2.00 -18.58 -33.54
C TRP A 143 -0.97 -17.98 -34.50
N SER A 144 -1.23 -18.07 -35.81
CA SER A 144 -0.38 -17.53 -36.87
C SER A 144 -0.57 -16.03 -37.10
N ALA A 145 -1.66 -15.44 -36.62
CA ALA A 145 -1.93 -14.01 -36.77
C ALA A 145 -1.03 -13.14 -35.88
N SER A 146 -0.68 -11.97 -36.41
CA SER A 146 0.05 -10.92 -35.68
C SER A 146 -0.82 -10.32 -34.57
N GLN A 147 -0.18 -9.86 -33.49
CA GLN A 147 -0.87 -9.18 -32.38
C GLN A 147 -1.20 -7.70 -32.65
N GLY A 148 -1.00 -7.22 -33.87
CA GLY A 148 -1.26 -5.83 -34.28
C GLY A 148 -0.07 -5.26 -35.02
N SER A 149 0.01 -3.93 -35.11
CA SER A 149 1.15 -3.23 -35.69
C SER A 149 1.81 -2.33 -34.67
N ASP A 150 3.14 -2.14 -34.77
CA ASP A 150 3.84 -1.14 -34.00
C ASP A 150 3.46 0.30 -34.43
N ALA A 151 3.99 1.31 -33.74
CA ALA A 151 3.72 2.72 -34.04
C ALA A 151 4.14 3.15 -35.47
N THR A 152 4.91 2.31 -36.17
CA THR A 152 5.34 2.52 -37.57
C THR A 152 4.57 1.67 -38.57
N GLY A 153 3.54 0.94 -38.13
CA GLY A 153 2.70 0.10 -38.96
C GLY A 153 3.28 -1.29 -39.25
N ARG A 154 4.44 -1.67 -38.67
CA ARG A 154 5.02 -3.01 -38.87
C ARG A 154 4.28 -4.04 -38.04
N PRO A 155 3.95 -5.21 -38.60
CA PRO A 155 3.25 -6.25 -37.86
C PRO A 155 4.11 -6.73 -36.67
N LEU A 156 3.50 -6.76 -35.48
CA LEU A 156 4.09 -7.34 -34.27
C LEU A 156 4.25 -8.85 -34.45
N SER A 157 5.03 -9.49 -33.55
CA SER A 157 5.21 -10.94 -33.53
C SER A 157 3.88 -11.69 -33.52
N THR A 158 3.84 -12.86 -34.16
CA THR A 158 2.68 -13.75 -34.12
C THR A 158 2.39 -14.20 -32.69
N ARG A 159 1.13 -14.53 -32.37
CA ARG A 159 0.74 -15.04 -31.04
C ARG A 159 1.54 -16.28 -30.65
N LYS A 160 1.81 -17.15 -31.62
CA LYS A 160 2.69 -18.32 -31.47
C LYS A 160 4.13 -17.94 -31.08
N SER A 161 4.72 -16.92 -31.73
CA SER A 161 6.07 -16.45 -31.40
C SER A 161 6.13 -15.77 -30.01
N LYS A 162 5.08 -15.05 -29.64
CA LYS A 162 4.94 -14.50 -28.29
C LYS A 162 4.86 -15.60 -27.24
N LEU A 163 4.04 -16.63 -27.46
CA LEU A 163 3.93 -17.81 -26.58
C LEU A 163 5.28 -18.51 -26.40
N ARG A 164 6.01 -18.75 -27.49
CA ARG A 164 7.40 -19.26 -27.44
C ARG A 164 8.28 -18.39 -26.55
N THR A 165 8.25 -17.08 -26.74
CA THR A 165 9.10 -16.14 -25.98
C THR A 165 8.82 -16.19 -24.48
N LEU A 166 7.54 -16.26 -24.10
CA LEU A 166 7.12 -16.40 -22.69
C LEU A 166 7.54 -17.75 -22.11
N TYR A 167 7.41 -18.83 -22.87
CA TYR A 167 7.83 -20.17 -22.45
C TYR A 167 9.35 -20.29 -22.27
N VAL A 168 10.13 -19.74 -23.20
CA VAL A 168 11.59 -19.62 -23.10
C VAL A 168 11.98 -18.83 -21.85
N THR A 169 11.33 -17.69 -21.63
CA THR A 169 11.59 -16.85 -20.46
C THR A 169 11.34 -17.66 -19.19
N LEU A 170 10.19 -18.33 -19.10
CA LEU A 170 9.86 -19.17 -17.95
C LEU A 170 10.93 -20.25 -17.72
N PHE A 171 11.29 -21.02 -18.75
CA PHE A 171 12.32 -22.07 -18.64
C PHE A 171 13.64 -21.54 -18.04
N TRP A 172 14.14 -20.40 -18.54
CA TRP A 172 15.40 -19.84 -18.04
C TRP A 172 15.31 -19.32 -16.61
N ARG A 173 14.16 -18.76 -16.21
CA ARG A 173 13.94 -18.36 -14.80
C ARG A 173 13.89 -19.57 -13.88
N GLU A 174 13.23 -20.65 -14.29
CA GLU A 174 13.16 -21.89 -13.53
C GLU A 174 14.56 -22.54 -13.38
N LEU A 175 15.36 -22.55 -14.46
CA LEU A 175 16.73 -23.05 -14.43
C LEU A 175 17.62 -22.24 -13.46
N ALA A 176 17.48 -20.91 -13.47
CA ALA A 176 18.26 -20.03 -12.59
C ALA A 176 17.94 -20.25 -11.11
N VAL A 177 16.69 -20.58 -10.76
CA VAL A 177 16.29 -20.95 -9.39
C VAL A 177 16.91 -22.29 -9.01
N MET A 178 16.83 -23.29 -9.88
CA MET A 178 17.44 -24.61 -9.65
C MET A 178 18.95 -24.54 -9.40
N ALA A 179 19.67 -23.69 -10.16
CA ALA A 179 21.10 -23.49 -9.95
C ALA A 179 21.40 -22.77 -8.62
N ALA A 180 20.62 -21.74 -8.26
CA ALA A 180 20.78 -21.02 -6.99
C ALA A 180 20.58 -21.92 -5.76
N GLU A 181 19.64 -22.86 -5.83
CA GLU A 181 19.28 -23.75 -4.73
C GLU A 181 20.10 -25.05 -4.69
N GLY A 182 21.16 -25.15 -5.51
CA GLY A 182 22.09 -26.29 -5.51
C GLY A 182 21.57 -27.54 -6.24
N GLY A 183 20.51 -27.43 -7.05
CA GLY A 183 20.00 -28.51 -7.90
C GLY A 183 20.85 -28.76 -9.17
N LEU A 184 21.63 -27.77 -9.59
CA LEU A 184 22.62 -27.85 -10.67
C LEU A 184 23.94 -27.24 -10.19
N THR A 185 25.07 -27.74 -10.69
CA THR A 185 26.36 -27.08 -10.41
C THR A 185 26.49 -25.81 -11.27
N PRO A 186 27.28 -24.81 -10.85
CA PRO A 186 27.57 -23.64 -11.69
C PRO A 186 28.13 -24.01 -13.08
N ASP A 187 28.90 -25.11 -13.16
CA ASP A 187 29.41 -25.65 -14.42
C ASP A 187 28.30 -26.23 -15.31
N ASP A 188 27.30 -26.89 -14.73
CA ASP A 188 26.14 -27.38 -15.48
C ASP A 188 25.34 -26.21 -16.06
N GLU A 189 25.07 -25.17 -15.26
CA GLU A 189 24.33 -23.98 -15.69
C GLU A 189 25.07 -23.25 -16.83
N LYS A 190 26.39 -23.10 -16.71
CA LYS A 190 27.23 -22.53 -17.76
C LYS A 190 27.13 -23.33 -19.06
N LYS A 191 27.24 -24.66 -18.97
CA LYS A 191 27.12 -25.56 -20.14
C LYS A 191 25.75 -25.48 -20.79
N VAL A 192 24.67 -25.41 -20.01
CA VAL A 192 23.31 -25.28 -20.56
C VAL A 192 23.17 -23.97 -21.33
N ASN A 193 23.69 -22.86 -20.80
CA ASN A 193 23.68 -21.57 -21.49
C ASN A 193 24.51 -21.60 -22.79
N GLU A 194 25.70 -22.20 -22.77
CA GLU A 194 26.57 -22.32 -23.95
C GLU A 194 25.91 -23.15 -25.06
N LEU A 195 25.39 -24.32 -24.70
CA LEU A 195 24.83 -25.31 -25.63
C LEU A 195 23.42 -24.97 -26.13
N ALA A 196 22.71 -24.05 -25.48
CA ALA A 196 21.43 -23.53 -25.95
C ALA A 196 21.56 -22.37 -26.96
N SER A 197 22.80 -21.95 -27.28
CA SER A 197 23.06 -20.92 -28.28
C SER A 197 22.67 -21.38 -29.69
N PRO A 198 21.99 -20.52 -30.49
CA PRO A 198 21.62 -20.85 -31.88
C PRO A 198 22.82 -21.03 -32.83
N LEU A 199 24.05 -20.80 -32.35
CA LEU A 199 25.30 -20.92 -33.11
C LEU A 199 25.90 -22.34 -33.10
N LEU A 200 25.37 -23.26 -32.30
CA LEU A 200 25.87 -24.64 -32.17
C LEU A 200 24.88 -25.66 -32.76
N PRO A 201 25.36 -26.80 -33.31
CA PRO A 201 24.48 -27.91 -33.67
C PRO A 201 23.67 -28.37 -32.45
N SER A 202 22.35 -28.53 -32.61
CA SER A 202 21.42 -28.76 -31.49
C SER A 202 21.84 -29.92 -30.58
N ALA A 203 22.10 -29.61 -29.31
CA ALA A 203 22.34 -30.59 -28.24
C ALA A 203 21.03 -31.17 -27.67
N PHE A 204 19.89 -30.88 -28.30
CA PHE A 204 18.55 -31.24 -27.84
C PHE A 204 17.96 -32.42 -28.61
N TYR A 205 17.30 -33.30 -27.86
CA TYR A 205 16.69 -34.51 -28.36
C TYR A 205 15.24 -34.61 -27.86
N GLY A 206 14.29 -34.84 -28.76
CA GLY A 206 12.89 -35.04 -28.41
C GLY A 206 12.66 -36.45 -27.89
N VAL A 207 11.78 -36.59 -26.90
CA VAL A 207 11.40 -37.90 -26.34
C VAL A 207 10.16 -38.41 -27.05
N SER A 208 10.22 -39.61 -27.63
CA SER A 208 9.09 -40.25 -28.30
C SER A 208 8.81 -41.64 -27.73
N VAL A 209 7.54 -42.02 -27.66
CA VAL A 209 7.10 -43.35 -27.20
C VAL A 209 6.49 -44.15 -28.34
N GLN A 210 6.65 -45.45 -28.30
CA GLN A 210 6.15 -46.36 -29.33
C GLN A 210 4.62 -46.53 -29.25
N LEU A 211 3.95 -46.46 -30.40
CA LEU A 211 2.54 -46.77 -30.59
C LEU A 211 2.34 -48.24 -31.02
N HIS A 212 1.14 -48.81 -30.81
CA HIS A 212 0.80 -50.20 -31.19
C HIS A 212 1.02 -50.50 -32.68
N GLU A 213 0.89 -49.51 -33.56
CA GLU A 213 1.12 -49.65 -35.01
C GLU A 213 2.61 -49.62 -35.40
N GLY A 214 3.54 -49.61 -34.43
CA GLY A 214 4.98 -49.59 -34.64
C GLY A 214 5.58 -48.19 -34.91
N GLY A 215 4.73 -47.17 -35.05
CA GLY A 215 5.12 -45.76 -35.10
C GLY A 215 5.59 -45.21 -33.74
N PHE A 216 6.12 -43.99 -33.73
CA PHE A 216 6.53 -43.28 -32.52
C PHE A 216 5.84 -41.92 -32.46
N ALA A 217 5.27 -41.59 -31.30
CA ALA A 217 4.68 -40.28 -31.03
C ALA A 217 5.58 -39.47 -30.10
N ALA A 218 5.88 -38.23 -30.50
CA ALA A 218 6.72 -37.32 -29.74
C ALA A 218 5.93 -36.67 -28.59
N LEU A 219 6.49 -36.68 -27.38
CA LEU A 219 5.93 -35.99 -26.22
C LEU A 219 6.09 -34.47 -26.41
N ALA A 220 4.98 -33.74 -26.42
CA ALA A 220 4.98 -32.29 -26.58
C ALA A 220 5.82 -31.60 -25.48
N SER A 221 6.61 -30.61 -25.90
CA SER A 221 7.48 -29.80 -25.02
C SER A 221 8.41 -30.59 -24.07
N THR A 222 8.73 -31.85 -24.40
CA THR A 222 9.61 -32.72 -23.61
C THR A 222 10.90 -32.96 -24.39
N PHE A 223 12.04 -32.69 -23.76
CA PHE A 223 13.33 -32.82 -24.41
C PHE A 223 14.45 -33.24 -23.45
N VAL A 224 15.50 -33.80 -24.04
CA VAL A 224 16.73 -34.19 -23.37
C VAL A 224 17.88 -33.37 -23.93
N MET A 225 18.76 -32.90 -23.06
CA MET A 225 19.95 -32.15 -23.41
C MET A 225 21.20 -32.87 -22.93
N ARG A 226 22.18 -33.06 -23.81
CA ARG A 226 23.47 -33.66 -23.43
C ARG A 226 24.44 -32.57 -22.97
N LEU A 227 25.00 -32.72 -21.78
CA LEU A 227 25.94 -31.74 -21.20
C LEU A 227 27.36 -31.84 -21.77
N ASP A 228 27.66 -32.86 -22.57
CA ASP A 228 28.93 -32.99 -23.31
C ASP A 228 28.91 -32.31 -24.69
N GLY A 229 27.78 -31.77 -25.12
CA GLY A 229 27.62 -31.08 -26.40
C GLY A 229 27.65 -31.99 -27.64
N GLN A 230 27.64 -33.33 -27.49
CA GLN A 230 27.57 -34.23 -28.64
C GLN A 230 26.17 -34.21 -29.28
N SER A 231 26.10 -34.03 -30.60
CA SER A 231 24.86 -33.83 -31.38
C SER A 231 24.72 -34.77 -32.60
N LEU A 232 25.31 -35.97 -32.55
CA LEU A 232 25.26 -36.95 -33.65
C LEU A 232 24.16 -37.99 -33.43
N GLY A 233 23.22 -38.10 -34.39
CA GLY A 233 22.20 -39.16 -34.44
C GLY A 233 21.15 -39.08 -33.33
N ALA A 234 20.46 -40.19 -33.06
CA ALA A 234 19.59 -40.33 -31.88
C ALA A 234 20.40 -40.80 -30.66
N ILE A 235 19.98 -40.44 -29.44
CA ILE A 235 20.64 -40.97 -28.24
C ILE A 235 20.33 -42.47 -28.13
N ILE A 236 21.38 -43.28 -28.13
CA ILE A 236 21.32 -44.69 -27.76
C ILE A 236 21.72 -44.77 -26.27
N PRO A 237 20.84 -45.23 -25.36
CA PRO A 237 21.12 -45.23 -23.92
C PRO A 237 22.37 -46.05 -23.56
N THR A 238 23.39 -45.39 -22.97
CA THR A 238 24.66 -46.03 -22.58
C THR A 238 25.23 -45.40 -21.29
N THR A 239 26.44 -45.81 -20.86
CA THR A 239 27.20 -45.16 -19.79
C THR A 239 28.01 -43.98 -20.34
N ASP A 240 27.31 -42.96 -20.78
CA ASP A 240 27.88 -41.74 -21.37
C ASP A 240 27.99 -40.61 -20.33
N SER A 241 27.87 -39.35 -20.78
CA SER A 241 27.94 -38.16 -19.94
C SER A 241 26.60 -37.80 -19.30
N ALA A 242 26.63 -36.85 -18.38
CA ALA A 242 25.43 -36.35 -17.73
C ALA A 242 24.46 -35.71 -18.74
N VAL A 243 23.17 -35.98 -18.54
CA VAL A 243 22.08 -35.45 -19.37
C VAL A 243 21.06 -34.72 -18.50
N ILE A 244 20.37 -33.75 -19.10
CA ILE A 244 19.24 -33.05 -18.50
C ILE A 244 17.97 -33.49 -19.23
N LEU A 245 16.95 -33.88 -18.47
CA LEU A 245 15.58 -34.04 -18.96
C LEU A 245 14.77 -32.81 -18.58
N TYR A 246 14.06 -32.24 -19.54
CA TYR A 246 12.97 -31.31 -19.27
C TYR A 246 11.64 -31.97 -19.58
N THR A 247 10.74 -31.99 -18.60
CA THR A 247 9.32 -32.34 -18.79
C THR A 247 8.43 -31.17 -18.37
N PRO A 248 7.29 -30.92 -19.04
CA PRO A 248 6.37 -29.88 -18.59
C PRO A 248 5.93 -30.05 -17.13
N SER A 249 5.63 -31.27 -16.68
CA SER A 249 5.15 -31.49 -15.31
C SER A 249 6.22 -31.32 -14.22
N ARG A 250 7.47 -31.74 -14.45
CA ARG A 250 8.53 -31.76 -13.41
C ARG A 250 9.64 -30.74 -13.59
N GLY A 251 9.75 -30.14 -14.77
CA GLY A 251 10.82 -29.22 -15.10
C GLY A 251 12.14 -29.95 -15.37
N VAL A 252 13.23 -29.34 -14.92
CA VAL A 252 14.60 -29.74 -15.19
C VAL A 252 15.06 -30.82 -14.19
N GLU A 253 15.49 -31.97 -14.70
CA GLU A 253 16.04 -33.08 -13.93
C GLU A 253 17.40 -33.49 -14.49
N LYS A 254 18.43 -33.59 -13.62
CA LYS A 254 19.78 -34.04 -14.01
C LYS A 254 19.94 -35.55 -13.77
N PHE A 255 20.49 -36.24 -14.76
CA PHE A 255 20.86 -37.65 -14.69
C PHE A 255 22.34 -37.83 -14.94
N VAL A 256 22.95 -38.82 -14.28
CA VAL A 256 24.39 -39.11 -14.39
C VAL A 256 24.75 -39.65 -15.78
N THR A 257 23.83 -40.38 -16.44
CA THR A 257 24.01 -40.95 -17.80
C THR A 257 22.66 -41.07 -18.53
N SER A 258 22.68 -41.19 -19.86
CA SER A 258 21.49 -41.47 -20.68
C SER A 258 20.84 -42.81 -20.37
N ARG A 259 21.62 -43.83 -19.94
CA ARG A 259 21.06 -45.09 -19.43
C ARG A 259 20.25 -44.88 -18.16
N ALA A 260 20.74 -44.08 -17.20
CA ALA A 260 20.01 -43.80 -15.97
C ALA A 260 18.69 -43.04 -16.24
N LEU A 261 18.73 -42.09 -17.18
CA LEU A 261 17.52 -41.41 -17.68
C LEU A 261 16.52 -42.40 -18.29
N HIS A 262 16.99 -43.30 -19.15
CA HIS A 262 16.13 -44.26 -19.84
C HIS A 262 15.42 -45.22 -18.86
N GLU A 263 16.15 -45.75 -17.87
CA GLU A 263 15.57 -46.59 -16.82
C GLU A 263 14.54 -45.82 -15.97
N ALA A 264 14.82 -44.54 -15.65
CA ALA A 264 13.88 -43.70 -14.93
C ALA A 264 12.57 -43.48 -15.70
N LEU A 265 12.66 -43.24 -17.02
CA LEU A 265 11.47 -43.08 -17.87
C LEU A 265 10.69 -44.40 -18.04
N LYS A 266 11.37 -45.54 -18.19
CA LYS A 266 10.72 -46.86 -18.22
C LYS A 266 9.96 -47.15 -16.93
N LYS A 267 10.57 -46.85 -15.78
CA LYS A 267 9.92 -46.98 -14.47
C LYS A 267 8.69 -46.07 -14.33
N ARG A 268 8.79 -44.82 -14.80
CA ARG A 268 7.63 -43.91 -14.79
C ARG A 268 6.48 -44.42 -15.66
N LEU A 269 6.78 -45.02 -16.81
CA LEU A 269 5.76 -45.58 -17.70
C LEU A 269 5.10 -46.86 -17.18
N SER A 270 5.69 -47.54 -16.20
CA SER A 270 5.12 -48.72 -15.54
C SER A 270 4.27 -48.40 -14.30
N GLU A 271 4.43 -47.22 -13.69
CA GLU A 271 3.66 -46.78 -12.53
C GLU A 271 2.46 -45.92 -12.95
N PRO A 272 1.20 -46.28 -12.63
CA PRO A 272 0.00 -45.59 -13.16
C PRO A 272 -0.02 -44.05 -13.03
N PRO A 273 0.30 -43.44 -11.87
CA PRO A 273 0.25 -41.98 -11.75
C PRO A 273 1.35 -41.29 -12.58
N HIS A 274 2.53 -41.90 -12.68
CA HIS A 274 3.66 -41.36 -13.45
C HIS A 274 3.51 -41.61 -14.95
N ARG A 275 2.82 -42.68 -15.33
CA ARG A 275 2.44 -42.98 -16.72
C ARG A 275 1.49 -41.92 -17.23
N ALA A 276 0.41 -41.64 -16.49
CA ALA A 276 -0.54 -40.60 -16.86
C ALA A 276 0.15 -39.22 -16.98
N GLU A 277 1.07 -38.90 -16.08
CA GLU A 277 1.86 -37.67 -16.12
C GLU A 277 2.71 -37.54 -17.39
N LEU A 278 3.42 -38.59 -17.81
CA LEU A 278 4.24 -38.56 -19.03
C LEU A 278 3.39 -38.54 -20.31
N LEU A 279 2.32 -39.33 -20.35
CA LEU A 279 1.46 -39.46 -21.54
C LEU A 279 0.60 -38.22 -21.81
N LYS A 280 0.50 -37.29 -20.85
CA LYS A 280 -0.01 -35.93 -21.10
C LYS A 280 0.68 -35.24 -22.28
N GLY A 281 1.91 -35.60 -22.63
CA GLY A 281 2.58 -35.02 -23.80
C GLY A 281 1.93 -35.38 -25.15
N LEU A 282 0.99 -36.33 -25.19
CA LEU A 282 0.38 -36.88 -26.41
C LEU A 282 -1.06 -36.41 -26.63
N SER A 283 -1.57 -36.58 -27.86
CA SER A 283 -3.00 -36.42 -28.13
C SER A 283 -3.80 -37.59 -27.54
N SER A 284 -5.09 -37.41 -27.26
CA SER A 284 -5.93 -38.48 -26.71
C SER A 284 -5.89 -39.74 -27.58
N ASP A 285 -5.97 -39.57 -28.91
CA ASP A 285 -5.89 -40.66 -29.90
C ASP A 285 -4.56 -41.42 -29.84
N ASP A 286 -3.44 -40.71 -29.60
CA ASP A 286 -2.12 -41.32 -29.47
C ASP A 286 -1.97 -42.06 -28.13
N VAL A 287 -2.54 -41.54 -27.03
CA VAL A 287 -2.48 -42.16 -25.70
C VAL A 287 -3.10 -43.55 -25.72
N ASP A 288 -4.26 -43.69 -26.37
CA ASP A 288 -4.97 -44.97 -26.51
C ASP A 288 -4.15 -46.01 -27.31
N GLN A 289 -3.22 -45.53 -28.14
CA GLN A 289 -2.31 -46.35 -28.93
C GLN A 289 -0.98 -46.64 -28.22
N VAL A 290 -0.73 -46.20 -26.99
CA VAL A 290 0.52 -46.53 -26.28
C VAL A 290 0.39 -47.84 -25.51
N SER A 291 1.27 -48.81 -25.80
CA SER A 291 1.28 -50.11 -25.10
C SER A 291 1.71 -49.98 -23.62
N ASN A 292 1.45 -51.01 -22.81
CA ASN A 292 1.83 -51.02 -21.39
C ASN A 292 3.36 -50.96 -21.15
N SER A 293 4.16 -51.34 -22.14
CA SER A 293 5.63 -51.31 -22.06
C SER A 293 6.22 -50.83 -23.40
N PRO A 294 6.03 -49.54 -23.73
CA PRO A 294 6.43 -49.00 -25.01
C PRO A 294 7.95 -48.77 -25.04
N ASP A 295 8.56 -48.90 -26.21
CA ASP A 295 9.94 -48.46 -26.40
C ASP A 295 10.04 -46.92 -26.43
N ILE A 296 11.20 -46.38 -26.08
CA ILE A 296 11.44 -44.93 -25.98
C ILE A 296 12.59 -44.54 -26.92
N ARG A 297 12.36 -43.53 -27.76
CA ARG A 297 13.38 -42.97 -28.66
C ARG A 297 13.69 -41.51 -28.34
N TYR A 298 14.94 -41.13 -28.59
CA TYR A 298 15.50 -39.80 -28.36
C TYR A 298 16.02 -39.22 -29.68
N SER A 299 15.11 -38.66 -30.48
CA SER A 299 15.44 -38.15 -31.81
C SER A 299 16.04 -36.75 -31.72
N ARG A 300 17.09 -36.45 -32.48
CA ARG A 300 17.68 -35.11 -32.52
C ARG A 300 16.67 -34.07 -33.01
N ILE A 301 16.64 -32.90 -32.39
CA ILE A 301 15.82 -31.76 -32.81
C ILE A 301 16.73 -30.80 -33.59
N ASP A 302 16.57 -30.71 -34.91
CA ASP A 302 17.43 -29.88 -35.76
C ASP A 302 17.05 -28.39 -35.78
N GLU A 303 15.87 -28.05 -35.24
CA GLU A 303 15.37 -26.69 -35.09
C GLU A 303 15.48 -26.17 -33.65
N ASP A 304 15.03 -24.94 -33.41
CA ASP A 304 14.94 -24.38 -32.05
C ASP A 304 14.00 -25.23 -31.17
N VAL A 305 14.53 -25.80 -30.08
CA VAL A 305 13.81 -26.75 -29.21
C VAL A 305 12.49 -26.21 -28.66
N PHE A 306 12.44 -24.92 -28.35
CA PHE A 306 11.23 -24.27 -27.83
C PHE A 306 10.19 -24.07 -28.93
N SER A 307 10.61 -23.77 -30.16
CA SER A 307 9.73 -23.73 -31.33
C SER A 307 9.15 -25.11 -31.62
N ALA A 308 9.99 -26.16 -31.61
CA ALA A 308 9.55 -27.54 -31.78
C ALA A 308 8.54 -27.95 -30.69
N GLY A 309 8.81 -27.60 -29.43
CA GLY A 309 7.93 -27.87 -28.30
C GLY A 309 6.56 -27.18 -28.41
N ILE A 310 6.55 -25.87 -28.69
CA ILE A 310 5.31 -25.12 -28.89
C ILE A 310 4.53 -25.62 -30.12
N ASN A 311 5.21 -25.96 -31.22
CA ASN A 311 4.59 -26.57 -32.38
C ASN A 311 3.87 -27.86 -32.03
N ALA A 312 4.55 -28.76 -31.29
CA ALA A 312 3.97 -30.02 -30.85
C ALA A 312 2.77 -29.80 -29.91
N ALA A 313 2.86 -28.84 -28.99
CA ALA A 313 1.76 -28.55 -28.08
C ALA A 313 0.53 -27.95 -28.77
N LEU A 314 0.72 -27.04 -29.73
CA LEU A 314 -0.39 -26.50 -30.53
C LEU A 314 -1.00 -27.56 -31.45
N LYS A 315 -0.17 -28.47 -31.99
CA LYS A 315 -0.66 -29.62 -32.75
C LYS A 315 -1.49 -30.57 -31.88
N LYS A 316 -1.03 -30.87 -30.65
CA LYS A 316 -1.78 -31.64 -29.65
C LYS A 316 -3.12 -30.97 -29.33
N GLN A 317 -3.10 -29.67 -29.04
CA GLN A 317 -4.32 -28.89 -28.77
C GLN A 317 -5.34 -29.04 -29.90
N MET A 318 -4.90 -28.82 -31.14
CA MET A 318 -5.76 -28.92 -32.30
C MET A 318 -6.30 -30.34 -32.49
N ALA A 319 -5.46 -31.38 -32.36
CA ALA A 319 -5.88 -32.77 -32.48
C ALA A 319 -6.96 -33.13 -31.45
N ASN A 320 -6.75 -32.77 -30.18
CA ASN A 320 -7.71 -33.04 -29.11
C ASN A 320 -9.05 -32.32 -29.32
N ILE A 321 -9.02 -31.04 -29.72
CA ILE A 321 -10.25 -30.27 -30.00
C ILE A 321 -11.00 -30.88 -31.19
N VAL A 322 -10.30 -31.25 -32.27
CA VAL A 322 -10.92 -31.88 -33.44
C VAL A 322 -11.53 -33.24 -33.08
N GLY A 323 -10.84 -34.04 -32.26
CA GLY A 323 -11.35 -35.30 -31.73
C GLY A 323 -12.66 -35.10 -30.96
N GLN A 324 -12.66 -34.19 -29.98
CA GLN A 324 -13.87 -33.88 -29.19
C GLN A 324 -15.03 -33.37 -30.06
N LEU A 325 -14.76 -32.51 -31.04
CA LEU A 325 -15.80 -32.00 -31.95
C LEU A 325 -16.42 -33.11 -32.81
N ARG A 326 -15.64 -34.14 -33.21
CA ARG A 326 -16.16 -35.28 -33.98
C ARG A 326 -17.05 -36.18 -33.15
N GLU A 327 -16.84 -36.22 -31.84
CA GLU A 327 -17.62 -37.03 -30.89
C GLU A 327 -18.86 -36.31 -30.35
N MET A 328 -19.13 -35.07 -30.77
CA MET A 328 -20.32 -34.31 -30.37
C MET A 328 -21.61 -34.82 -31.03
N ASN A 329 -22.07 -36.00 -30.62
CA ASN A 329 -23.35 -36.60 -31.01
C ASN A 329 -24.21 -37.01 -29.80
N GLY A 330 -23.81 -36.58 -28.59
CA GLY A 330 -24.45 -36.89 -27.32
C GLY A 330 -25.67 -36.01 -26.99
N SER A 331 -26.15 -36.13 -25.74
CA SER A 331 -27.24 -35.28 -25.26
C SER A 331 -26.78 -33.82 -25.13
N ARG A 332 -27.74 -32.88 -25.05
CA ARG A 332 -27.43 -31.45 -24.85
C ARG A 332 -26.50 -31.20 -23.66
N SER A 333 -26.72 -31.90 -22.55
CA SER A 333 -25.88 -31.77 -21.35
C SER A 333 -24.47 -32.32 -21.56
N ASP A 334 -24.29 -33.35 -22.38
CA ASP A 334 -22.97 -33.92 -22.67
C ASP A 334 -22.18 -32.98 -23.59
N ASN A 335 -22.83 -32.48 -24.64
CA ASN A 335 -22.25 -31.50 -25.56
C ASN A 335 -21.88 -30.18 -24.85
N GLU A 336 -22.66 -29.74 -23.85
CA GLU A 336 -22.30 -28.59 -23.01
C GLU A 336 -21.00 -28.84 -22.22
N LYS A 337 -20.80 -30.04 -21.67
CA LYS A 337 -19.54 -30.40 -21.00
C LYS A 337 -18.38 -30.44 -21.99
N THR A 338 -18.58 -31.02 -23.18
CA THR A 338 -17.56 -31.03 -24.24
C THR A 338 -17.14 -29.62 -24.63
N VAL A 339 -18.09 -28.69 -24.79
CA VAL A 339 -17.77 -27.27 -25.08
C VAL A 339 -16.95 -26.64 -23.95
N GLN A 340 -17.25 -26.94 -22.69
CA GLN A 340 -16.46 -26.45 -21.55
C GLN A 340 -15.04 -27.00 -21.57
N GLU A 341 -14.88 -28.29 -21.86
CA GLU A 341 -13.57 -28.94 -22.00
C GLU A 341 -12.75 -28.35 -23.16
N ILE A 342 -13.37 -28.15 -24.33
CA ILE A 342 -12.73 -27.45 -25.46
C ILE A 342 -12.30 -26.04 -25.04
N GLY A 343 -13.12 -25.33 -24.26
CA GLY A 343 -12.77 -24.02 -23.69
C GLY A 343 -11.45 -24.08 -22.90
N SER A 344 -11.32 -25.01 -21.97
CA SER A 344 -10.07 -25.21 -21.21
C SER A 344 -8.88 -25.60 -22.10
N MET A 345 -9.11 -26.36 -23.18
CA MET A 345 -8.05 -26.69 -24.15
C MET A 345 -7.62 -25.47 -24.98
N LEU A 346 -8.54 -24.60 -25.41
CA LEU A 346 -8.24 -23.37 -26.16
C LEU A 346 -7.30 -22.44 -25.38
N HIS A 347 -7.50 -22.34 -24.07
CA HIS A 347 -6.66 -21.58 -23.16
C HIS A 347 -5.38 -22.30 -22.73
N LEU A 348 -5.09 -23.52 -23.24
CA LEU A 348 -3.92 -24.33 -22.86
C LEU A 348 -3.72 -24.37 -21.33
N GLU A 349 -4.80 -24.52 -20.56
CA GLU A 349 -4.75 -24.43 -19.09
C GLU A 349 -3.71 -25.37 -18.47
N GLU A 350 -3.45 -26.51 -19.11
CA GLU A 350 -2.45 -27.49 -18.72
C GLU A 350 -1.05 -26.88 -18.60
N MET A 351 -0.60 -26.06 -19.57
CA MET A 351 0.71 -25.40 -19.49
C MET A 351 0.84 -24.51 -18.26
N THR A 352 -0.25 -23.84 -17.90
CA THR A 352 -0.32 -22.97 -16.72
C THR A 352 -0.33 -23.79 -15.43
N LYS A 353 -1.08 -24.90 -15.41
CA LYS A 353 -1.14 -25.84 -14.27
C LYS A 353 0.23 -26.46 -14.01
N ASP A 354 0.90 -26.92 -15.05
CA ASP A 354 2.24 -27.50 -14.98
C ASP A 354 3.27 -26.47 -14.49
N ALA A 355 3.25 -25.25 -15.04
CA ALA A 355 4.14 -24.17 -14.58
C ALA A 355 3.94 -23.83 -13.10
N LYS A 356 2.69 -23.74 -12.64
CA LYS A 356 2.37 -23.54 -11.22
C LYS A 356 2.81 -24.71 -10.35
N GLY A 357 2.69 -25.95 -10.85
CA GLY A 357 3.19 -27.15 -10.19
C GLY A 357 4.70 -27.12 -9.99
N ARG A 358 5.46 -26.77 -11.04
CA ARG A 358 6.92 -26.60 -10.97
C ARG A 358 7.32 -25.48 -10.02
N ALA A 359 6.64 -24.34 -10.07
CA ALA A 359 6.85 -23.25 -9.12
C ALA A 359 6.66 -23.74 -7.68
N ALA A 360 5.59 -24.49 -7.38
CA ALA A 360 5.36 -25.06 -6.05
C ALA A 360 6.51 -25.95 -5.55
N VAL A 361 7.20 -26.67 -6.45
CA VAL A 361 8.40 -27.44 -6.10
C VAL A 361 9.56 -26.50 -5.70
N PHE A 362 9.79 -25.41 -6.44
CA PHE A 362 10.82 -24.43 -6.08
C PHE A 362 10.52 -23.70 -4.78
N ILE A 363 9.25 -23.34 -4.57
CA ILE A 363 8.75 -22.80 -3.30
C ILE A 363 9.18 -23.71 -2.15
N LYS A 364 8.88 -25.01 -2.25
CA LYS A 364 9.23 -26.00 -1.22
C LYS A 364 10.74 -26.11 -1.00
N LEU A 365 11.53 -26.07 -2.06
CA LEU A 365 13.00 -26.14 -2.00
C LEU A 365 13.59 -24.91 -1.30
N ILE A 366 13.18 -23.71 -1.73
CA ILE A 366 13.60 -22.43 -1.14
C ILE A 366 13.18 -22.36 0.33
N SER A 367 11.94 -22.75 0.66
CA SER A 367 11.47 -22.78 2.05
C SER A 367 12.33 -23.68 2.93
N ARG A 368 12.73 -24.85 2.43
CA ARG A 368 13.63 -25.76 3.15
C ARG A 368 15.00 -25.14 3.39
N ASN A 369 15.57 -24.48 2.38
CA ASN A 369 16.89 -23.87 2.44
C ASN A 369 16.90 -22.56 3.24
N ALA A 370 15.77 -21.85 3.33
CA ALA A 370 15.61 -20.61 4.10
C ALA A 370 15.23 -20.83 5.58
N ARG A 371 15.07 -22.10 6.03
CA ARG A 371 14.77 -22.40 7.43
C ARG A 371 15.80 -21.78 8.39
N PRO A 372 15.37 -21.26 9.55
CA PRO A 372 16.28 -20.74 10.56
C PRO A 372 17.18 -21.85 11.12
N GLY A 373 18.36 -21.46 11.62
CA GLY A 373 19.39 -22.39 12.11
C GLY A 373 18.85 -23.38 13.14
N TRP A 374 18.09 -22.89 14.13
CA TRP A 374 17.47 -23.72 15.16
C TRP A 374 16.54 -24.81 14.59
N LEU A 375 15.87 -24.57 13.45
CA LEU A 375 14.98 -25.56 12.83
C LEU A 375 15.79 -26.56 12.00
N LYS A 376 16.81 -26.09 11.28
CA LYS A 376 17.72 -26.96 10.50
C LYS A 376 18.51 -27.93 11.38
N GLU A 377 18.87 -27.49 12.58
CA GLU A 377 19.61 -28.27 13.58
C GLU A 377 18.70 -29.20 14.40
N SER A 378 17.38 -29.03 14.31
CA SER A 378 16.41 -29.91 14.99
C SER A 378 16.28 -31.28 14.30
N TYR A 379 15.81 -32.29 15.04
CA TYR A 379 15.53 -33.62 14.48
C TYR A 379 14.60 -33.57 13.26
N GLU A 380 14.84 -34.44 12.28
CA GLU A 380 14.06 -34.50 11.03
C GLU A 380 12.54 -34.60 11.29
N THR A 381 12.13 -35.38 12.28
CA THR A 381 10.73 -35.49 12.73
C THR A 381 10.14 -34.15 13.21
N ASN A 382 10.92 -33.31 13.89
CA ASN A 382 10.48 -31.97 14.30
C ASN A 382 10.37 -31.03 13.10
N GLN A 383 11.28 -31.15 12.13
CA GLN A 383 11.22 -30.37 10.89
C GLN A 383 9.99 -30.72 10.04
N GLU A 384 9.64 -32.01 9.96
CA GLU A 384 8.43 -32.48 9.28
C GLU A 384 7.16 -32.02 10.00
N LEU A 385 7.14 -32.13 11.33
CA LEU A 385 6.01 -31.67 12.13
C LEU A 385 5.79 -30.15 11.98
N TYR A 386 6.87 -29.36 12.03
CA TYR A 386 6.82 -27.91 11.82
C TYR A 386 6.25 -27.58 10.43
N ALA A 387 6.76 -28.23 9.38
CA ALA A 387 6.26 -28.03 8.01
C ALA A 387 4.77 -28.42 7.86
N SER A 388 4.32 -29.47 8.55
CA SER A 388 2.91 -29.88 8.54
C SER A 388 2.01 -28.84 9.23
N LEU A 389 2.50 -28.16 10.27
CA LEU A 389 1.78 -27.10 10.97
C LEU A 389 1.72 -25.83 10.10
N GLU A 390 2.79 -25.49 9.39
CA GLU A 390 2.80 -24.39 8.41
C GLU A 390 1.79 -24.63 7.28
N GLN A 391 1.75 -25.85 6.73
CA GLN A 391 0.79 -26.20 5.69
C GLN A 391 -0.66 -26.04 6.19
N ARG A 392 -0.98 -26.56 7.37
CA ARG A 392 -2.33 -26.43 7.95
C ARG A 392 -2.69 -24.98 8.25
N LEU A 393 -1.73 -24.15 8.68
CA LEU A 393 -1.95 -22.72 8.85
C LEU A 393 -2.28 -22.08 7.50
N LEU A 394 -1.50 -22.35 6.45
CA LEU A 394 -1.75 -21.82 5.10
C LEU A 394 -3.13 -22.23 4.58
N GLU A 395 -3.51 -23.50 4.72
CA GLU A 395 -4.85 -24.00 4.34
C GLU A 395 -5.97 -23.24 5.07
N SER A 396 -5.79 -22.95 6.37
CA SER A 396 -6.76 -22.16 7.15
C SER A 396 -6.83 -20.69 6.71
N GLU A 397 -5.71 -20.11 6.28
CA GLU A 397 -5.65 -18.74 5.76
C GLU A 397 -6.34 -18.61 4.40
N VAL A 398 -6.17 -19.61 3.52
CA VAL A 398 -6.89 -19.70 2.25
C VAL A 398 -8.39 -19.83 2.49
N LYS A 399 -8.83 -20.74 3.38
CA LYS A 399 -10.25 -20.89 3.73
C LYS A 399 -10.86 -19.59 4.29
N LEU A 400 -10.14 -18.89 5.16
CA LEU A 400 -10.59 -17.59 5.68
C LEU A 400 -10.70 -16.54 4.56
N HIS A 401 -9.74 -16.53 3.62
CA HIS A 401 -9.79 -15.64 2.46
C HIS A 401 -11.03 -15.93 1.59
N GLU A 402 -11.30 -17.21 1.30
CA GLU A 402 -12.49 -17.64 0.55
C GLU A 402 -13.79 -17.30 1.28
N ALA A 403 -13.85 -17.52 2.59
CA ALA A 403 -15.02 -17.24 3.43
C ALA A 403 -15.36 -15.73 3.46
N THR A 404 -14.35 -14.86 3.39
CA THR A 404 -14.55 -13.41 3.45
C THR A 404 -14.91 -12.76 2.11
N LYS A 405 -14.84 -13.50 0.98
CA LYS A 405 -15.29 -13.10 -0.39
C LYS A 405 -15.01 -11.64 -0.76
N GLY A 406 -13.78 -11.17 -0.51
CA GLY A 406 -13.36 -9.80 -0.86
C GLY A 406 -13.78 -8.70 0.13
N ALA A 407 -14.53 -8.98 1.19
CA ALA A 407 -14.85 -8.01 2.24
C ALA A 407 -13.75 -7.86 3.30
N SER A 408 -12.61 -8.51 3.11
CA SER A 408 -11.45 -8.47 4.01
C SER A 408 -10.77 -7.10 4.07
N THR A 409 -10.79 -6.35 2.95
CA THR A 409 -10.25 -4.99 2.87
C THR A 409 -11.17 -4.10 2.04
N PHE A 410 -11.09 -2.78 2.25
CA PHE A 410 -11.87 -1.82 1.47
C PHE A 410 -11.57 -1.91 -0.03
N LYS A 411 -10.30 -2.10 -0.40
CA LYS A 411 -9.88 -2.24 -1.81
C LYS A 411 -10.47 -3.49 -2.46
N ASN A 412 -10.40 -4.64 -1.79
CA ASN A 412 -10.97 -5.90 -2.30
C ASN A 412 -12.49 -5.79 -2.48
N TYR A 413 -13.15 -5.12 -1.54
CA TYR A 413 -14.58 -4.89 -1.62
C TYR A 413 -14.94 -4.01 -2.82
N VAL A 414 -14.19 -2.93 -3.04
CA VAL A 414 -14.38 -2.05 -4.20
C VAL A 414 -14.07 -2.79 -5.50
N HIS A 415 -12.98 -3.57 -5.55
CA HIS A 415 -12.62 -4.38 -6.72
C HIS A 415 -13.76 -5.32 -7.12
N GLY A 416 -14.30 -6.09 -6.16
CA GLY A 416 -15.40 -7.01 -6.42
C GLY A 416 -16.66 -6.30 -6.91
N VAL A 417 -17.10 -5.24 -6.22
CA VAL A 417 -18.33 -4.51 -6.59
C VAL A 417 -18.19 -3.77 -7.92
N VAL A 418 -17.02 -3.21 -8.23
CA VAL A 418 -16.76 -2.54 -9.52
C VAL A 418 -16.68 -3.57 -10.65
N GLY A 419 -16.05 -4.73 -10.41
CA GLY A 419 -16.04 -5.84 -11.37
C GLY A 419 -17.45 -6.31 -11.72
N ASP A 420 -18.31 -6.51 -10.72
CA ASP A 420 -19.72 -6.86 -10.93
C ASP A 420 -20.49 -5.73 -11.65
N PHE A 421 -20.15 -4.46 -11.37
CA PHE A 421 -20.74 -3.32 -12.06
C PHE A 421 -20.39 -3.32 -13.54
N ILE A 422 -19.11 -3.46 -13.93
CA ILE A 422 -18.70 -3.34 -15.34
C ILE A 422 -18.98 -4.60 -16.19
N SER A 423 -19.04 -5.77 -15.55
CA SER A 423 -19.25 -7.07 -16.19
C SER A 423 -20.36 -7.87 -15.48
N PRO A 424 -21.65 -7.48 -15.60
CA PRO A 424 -22.75 -8.23 -15.00
C PRO A 424 -22.99 -9.54 -15.79
N GLY A 425 -22.54 -10.69 -15.28
CA GLY A 425 -22.80 -11.99 -15.91
C GLY A 425 -21.78 -13.08 -15.62
N THR A 426 -21.87 -14.19 -16.35
CA THR A 426 -20.91 -15.32 -16.33
C THR A 426 -19.88 -15.25 -17.46
N ASP A 427 -19.95 -14.22 -18.31
CA ASP A 427 -18.94 -13.95 -19.34
C ASP A 427 -17.59 -13.55 -18.71
N GLU A 428 -16.55 -13.43 -19.54
CA GLU A 428 -15.21 -13.02 -19.11
C GLU A 428 -15.26 -11.72 -18.29
N ARG A 429 -14.92 -11.83 -17.00
CA ARG A 429 -14.93 -10.69 -16.07
C ARG A 429 -13.78 -9.75 -16.41
N ILE A 430 -14.11 -8.49 -16.66
CA ILE A 430 -13.09 -7.46 -16.83
C ILE A 430 -12.52 -7.12 -15.46
N ASP A 431 -11.21 -7.22 -15.30
CA ASP A 431 -10.52 -6.83 -14.07
C ASP A 431 -10.47 -5.29 -13.94
N PRO A 432 -11.15 -4.67 -12.97
CA PRO A 432 -11.16 -3.21 -12.83
C PRO A 432 -9.80 -2.61 -12.47
N ASP A 433 -8.83 -3.42 -12.01
CA ASP A 433 -7.45 -2.95 -11.78
C ASP A 433 -6.61 -2.89 -13.06
N THR A 434 -7.11 -3.40 -14.19
CA THR A 434 -6.47 -3.28 -15.51
C THR A 434 -6.99 -2.10 -16.32
N ILE A 435 -8.12 -1.50 -15.93
CA ILE A 435 -8.68 -0.30 -16.54
C ILE A 435 -8.08 0.94 -15.89
N PHE A 436 -7.40 1.77 -16.69
CA PHE A 436 -6.84 3.04 -16.23
C PHE A 436 -7.73 4.23 -16.60
N VAL A 437 -7.88 5.14 -15.64
CA VAL A 437 -8.58 6.40 -15.78
C VAL A 437 -7.71 7.56 -15.31
N THR A 438 -7.78 8.68 -16.03
CA THR A 438 -7.24 9.95 -15.57
C THR A 438 -8.35 10.75 -14.89
N VAL A 439 -8.17 11.10 -13.62
CA VAL A 439 -9.05 11.99 -12.86
C VAL A 439 -8.45 13.39 -12.86
N ARG A 440 -9.17 14.37 -13.40
CA ARG A 440 -8.76 15.78 -13.44
C ARG A 440 -9.66 16.61 -12.54
N HIS A 441 -9.07 17.25 -11.55
CA HIS A 441 -9.73 18.17 -10.63
C HIS A 441 -9.19 19.59 -10.81
N THR A 442 -10.04 20.61 -10.68
CA THR A 442 -9.63 22.01 -10.86
C THR A 442 -10.14 22.88 -9.72
N VAL A 443 -9.24 23.68 -9.16
CA VAL A 443 -9.55 24.65 -8.09
C VAL A 443 -9.31 26.07 -8.60
N LYS A 444 -10.29 26.95 -8.42
CA LYS A 444 -10.15 28.37 -8.75
C LYS A 444 -9.46 29.12 -7.60
N LEU A 445 -8.51 29.98 -7.94
CA LEU A 445 -7.83 30.90 -7.04
C LEU A 445 -8.44 32.29 -7.11
N ALA A 446 -8.18 33.12 -6.10
CA ALA A 446 -8.76 34.46 -6.00
C ALA A 446 -8.19 35.45 -7.03
N ASP A 447 -6.99 35.20 -7.56
CA ASP A 447 -6.36 35.97 -8.64
C ASP A 447 -6.87 35.59 -10.04
N GLY A 448 -7.88 34.74 -10.13
CA GLY A 448 -8.48 34.28 -11.39
C GLY A 448 -7.77 33.07 -12.02
N LYS A 449 -6.59 32.70 -11.53
CA LYS A 449 -5.88 31.48 -11.96
C LYS A 449 -6.56 30.22 -11.45
N LYS A 450 -6.21 29.09 -12.04
CA LYS A 450 -6.74 27.77 -11.70
C LYS A 450 -5.61 26.80 -11.42
N VAL A 451 -5.76 26.01 -10.38
CA VAL A 451 -4.90 24.87 -10.08
C VAL A 451 -5.57 23.63 -10.65
N GLU A 452 -4.98 23.04 -11.68
CA GLU A 452 -5.42 21.76 -12.23
C GLU A 452 -4.53 20.65 -11.68
N HIS A 453 -5.15 19.64 -11.07
CA HIS A 453 -4.51 18.44 -10.58
C HIS A 453 -5.03 17.24 -11.36
N SER A 454 -4.14 16.52 -12.03
CA SER A 454 -4.47 15.32 -12.81
C SER A 454 -3.78 14.11 -12.20
N GLU A 455 -4.52 13.03 -12.00
CA GLU A 455 -4.00 11.76 -11.49
C GLU A 455 -4.44 10.59 -12.35
N ARG A 456 -3.49 9.74 -12.70
CA ARG A 456 -3.75 8.42 -13.25
C ARG A 456 -4.11 7.44 -12.13
N LYS A 457 -5.22 6.71 -12.27
CA LYS A 457 -5.76 5.75 -11.29
C LYS A 457 -6.28 4.50 -11.99
N THR A 458 -6.31 3.37 -11.29
CA THR A 458 -7.14 2.23 -11.73
C THR A 458 -8.62 2.55 -11.53
N LEU A 459 -9.52 1.82 -12.18
CA LEU A 459 -10.95 2.00 -11.98
C LEU A 459 -11.35 1.72 -10.53
N THR A 460 -10.81 0.66 -9.90
CA THR A 460 -10.98 0.38 -8.47
C THR A 460 -10.61 1.59 -7.62
N GLN A 461 -9.44 2.18 -7.87
CA GLN A 461 -8.98 3.36 -7.13
C GLN A 461 -9.93 4.54 -7.33
N ALA A 462 -10.42 4.79 -8.55
CA ALA A 462 -11.37 5.88 -8.81
C ALA A 462 -12.64 5.78 -7.95
N PHE A 463 -13.16 4.56 -7.74
CA PHE A 463 -14.33 4.32 -6.90
C PHE A 463 -14.08 4.44 -5.39
N MET A 464 -12.83 4.39 -4.93
CA MET A 464 -12.49 4.55 -3.50
C MET A 464 -12.60 6.00 -3.01
N TYR A 465 -12.46 7.01 -3.89
CA TYR A 465 -12.37 8.43 -3.50
C TYR A 465 -13.72 9.14 -3.39
N GLY A 466 -14.81 8.50 -3.86
CA GLY A 466 -16.15 9.08 -3.84
C GLY A 466 -16.34 10.20 -4.88
N ALA A 467 -17.57 10.70 -4.96
CA ALA A 467 -17.92 11.80 -5.86
C ALA A 467 -17.79 13.16 -5.15
N HIS A 468 -17.69 14.23 -5.94
CA HIS A 468 -17.76 15.63 -5.48
C HIS A 468 -19.17 16.19 -5.68
N ASP A 469 -19.46 17.33 -5.06
CA ASP A 469 -20.66 18.11 -5.33
C ASP A 469 -20.55 18.84 -6.69
N GLN A 470 -21.65 19.45 -7.13
CA GLN A 470 -21.77 20.00 -8.49
C GLN A 470 -20.77 21.14 -8.78
N GLU A 471 -20.41 21.96 -7.80
CA GLU A 471 -19.52 23.10 -7.99
C GLU A 471 -18.06 22.70 -8.27
N GLY A 472 -17.65 21.48 -7.91
CA GLY A 472 -16.28 20.98 -8.04
C GLY A 472 -16.19 19.60 -8.68
N GLN A 473 -17.11 19.26 -9.59
CA GLN A 473 -17.05 18.00 -10.31
C GLN A 473 -15.70 17.82 -11.03
N TYR A 474 -15.05 16.68 -10.77
CA TYR A 474 -13.88 16.24 -11.52
C TYR A 474 -14.29 15.59 -12.84
N VAL A 475 -13.34 15.56 -13.78
CA VAL A 475 -13.50 14.85 -15.05
C VAL A 475 -12.77 13.53 -14.95
N VAL A 476 -13.45 12.43 -15.30
CA VAL A 476 -12.82 11.11 -15.47
C VAL A 476 -12.69 10.84 -16.95
N VAL A 477 -11.48 10.48 -17.39
CA VAL A 477 -11.22 10.07 -18.77
C VAL A 477 -10.66 8.67 -18.76
N VAL A 478 -11.31 7.73 -19.44
CA VAL A 478 -10.77 6.37 -19.64
C VAL A 478 -9.69 6.43 -20.71
N GLU A 479 -8.53 5.83 -20.46
CA GLU A 479 -7.38 5.92 -21.37
C GLU A 479 -7.59 5.13 -22.67
N GLU A 480 -8.29 4.00 -22.61
CA GLU A 480 -8.57 3.12 -23.74
C GLU A 480 -10.08 3.02 -24.02
N PHE A 481 -10.45 2.73 -25.27
CA PHE A 481 -11.84 2.50 -25.66
C PHE A 481 -12.20 1.03 -25.52
N TYR A 482 -12.99 0.69 -24.49
CA TYR A 482 -13.37 -0.69 -24.17
C TYR A 482 -14.72 -1.14 -24.77
N ASN A 483 -15.36 -0.33 -25.63
CA ASN A 483 -16.71 -0.58 -26.20
C ASN A 483 -17.77 -1.02 -25.16
N ASN A 484 -17.63 -0.57 -23.90
CA ASN A 484 -18.54 -0.87 -22.80
C ASN A 484 -19.23 0.43 -22.37
N PRO A 485 -20.57 0.55 -22.51
CA PRO A 485 -21.28 1.78 -22.18
C PRO A 485 -21.17 2.16 -20.71
N LYS A 486 -20.91 1.20 -19.81
CA LYS A 486 -20.71 1.47 -18.36
C LYS A 486 -19.40 2.17 -18.05
N LEU A 487 -18.42 2.11 -18.96
CA LEU A 487 -17.12 2.78 -18.85
C LEU A 487 -17.12 4.19 -19.45
N SER A 488 -18.29 4.76 -19.80
CA SER A 488 -18.33 6.17 -20.18
C SER A 488 -18.04 7.08 -18.96
N PRO A 489 -17.37 8.23 -19.14
CA PRO A 489 -17.09 9.17 -18.06
C PRO A 489 -18.31 9.51 -17.17
N SER A 490 -19.46 9.76 -17.78
CA SER A 490 -20.69 10.11 -17.07
C SER A 490 -21.27 8.94 -16.29
N ASN A 491 -21.17 7.71 -16.82
CA ASN A 491 -21.63 6.52 -16.11
C ASN A 491 -20.69 6.15 -14.96
N ILE A 492 -19.37 6.32 -15.12
CA ILE A 492 -18.40 6.11 -14.04
C ILE A 492 -18.70 7.06 -12.88
N VAL A 493 -18.82 8.38 -13.12
CA VAL A 493 -19.11 9.35 -12.05
C VAL A 493 -20.46 9.07 -11.38
N ARG A 494 -21.49 8.72 -12.17
CA ARG A 494 -22.81 8.32 -11.63
C ARG A 494 -22.72 7.04 -10.78
N ALA A 495 -21.92 6.07 -11.19
CA ALA A 495 -21.72 4.82 -10.45
C ALA A 495 -20.95 5.06 -9.14
N ILE A 496 -19.91 5.90 -9.16
CA ILE A 496 -19.17 6.29 -7.94
C ILE A 496 -20.13 6.92 -6.92
N GLN A 497 -20.98 7.85 -7.36
CA GLN A 497 -21.95 8.52 -6.50
C GLN A 497 -23.04 7.57 -5.98
N SER A 498 -23.61 6.72 -6.85
CA SER A 498 -24.74 5.84 -6.49
C SER A 498 -24.33 4.65 -5.62
N LEU A 499 -23.16 4.05 -5.89
CA LEU A 499 -22.67 2.92 -5.09
C LEU A 499 -22.13 3.37 -3.73
N ASN A 500 -21.56 4.58 -3.64
CA ASN A 500 -21.00 5.18 -2.42
C ASN A 500 -20.23 4.16 -1.54
N LEU A 501 -19.24 3.50 -2.16
CA LEU A 501 -18.62 2.30 -1.59
C LEU A 501 -17.90 2.55 -0.26
N ARG A 502 -17.42 3.78 -0.04
CA ARG A 502 -16.82 4.21 1.23
C ARG A 502 -17.79 4.05 2.40
N VAL A 503 -19.06 4.42 2.21
CA VAL A 503 -20.11 4.27 3.23
C VAL A 503 -20.56 2.80 3.31
N ALA A 504 -20.74 2.14 2.16
CA ALA A 504 -21.26 0.78 2.08
C ALA A 504 -20.34 -0.28 2.72
N TYR A 505 -19.01 -0.08 2.67
CA TYR A 505 -18.01 -1.05 3.13
C TYR A 505 -18.19 -1.48 4.59
N ASN A 506 -18.47 -0.53 5.49
CA ASN A 506 -18.64 -0.84 6.92
C ASN A 506 -19.76 -1.85 7.15
N MET A 507 -20.92 -1.66 6.50
CA MET A 507 -22.04 -2.59 6.60
C MET A 507 -21.73 -3.93 5.94
N ALA A 508 -21.06 -3.93 4.78
CA ALA A 508 -20.66 -5.15 4.09
C ALA A 508 -19.71 -5.99 4.96
N ARG A 509 -18.70 -5.36 5.56
CA ARG A 509 -17.77 -6.00 6.49
C ARG A 509 -18.51 -6.56 7.70
N GLN A 510 -19.34 -5.76 8.37
CA GLN A 510 -20.12 -6.22 9.52
C GLN A 510 -20.98 -7.45 9.20
N ARG A 511 -21.61 -7.49 8.01
CA ARG A 511 -22.39 -8.66 7.56
C ARG A 511 -21.53 -9.90 7.34
N VAL A 512 -20.34 -9.77 6.75
CA VAL A 512 -19.45 -10.92 6.50
C VAL A 512 -18.87 -11.45 7.81
N TYR A 513 -18.35 -10.57 8.68
CA TYR A 513 -17.72 -10.97 9.94
C TYR A 513 -18.72 -11.34 11.05
N SER A 514 -20.03 -11.22 10.82
CA SER A 514 -21.07 -11.76 11.71
C SER A 514 -21.53 -13.17 11.31
N GLN A 515 -21.05 -13.71 10.18
CA GLN A 515 -21.39 -15.07 9.75
C GLN A 515 -20.57 -16.10 10.52
N ASP A 516 -21.25 -17.12 11.08
CA ASP A 516 -20.63 -18.16 11.90
C ASP A 516 -19.44 -18.86 11.22
N HIS A 517 -19.55 -19.17 9.93
CA HIS A 517 -18.48 -19.85 9.20
C HIS A 517 -17.22 -18.98 9.01
N VAL A 518 -17.37 -17.64 8.99
CA VAL A 518 -16.23 -16.69 8.93
C VAL A 518 -15.56 -16.61 10.29
N VAL A 519 -16.35 -16.47 11.36
CA VAL A 519 -15.85 -16.49 12.75
C VAL A 519 -15.11 -17.80 13.03
N GLU A 520 -15.68 -18.92 12.60
CA GLU A 520 -15.08 -20.25 12.74
C GLU A 520 -13.77 -20.38 11.93
N SER A 521 -13.71 -19.81 10.72
CA SER A 521 -12.48 -19.77 9.93
C SER A 521 -11.39 -18.92 10.59
N MET A 522 -11.75 -17.79 11.23
CA MET A 522 -10.82 -16.99 12.02
C MET A 522 -10.33 -17.73 13.26
N ARG A 523 -11.23 -18.44 13.96
CA ARG A 523 -10.89 -19.29 15.11
C ARG A 523 -9.90 -20.38 14.72
N GLU A 524 -10.19 -21.10 13.63
CA GLU A 524 -9.33 -22.17 13.12
C GLU A 524 -7.94 -21.61 12.77
N ARG A 525 -7.87 -20.49 12.05
CA ARG A 525 -6.59 -19.82 11.74
C ARG A 525 -5.81 -19.47 13.01
N LEU A 526 -6.46 -18.88 14.02
CA LEU A 526 -5.81 -18.53 15.28
C LEU A 526 -5.31 -19.77 16.04
N GLY A 527 -6.09 -20.85 16.03
CA GLY A 527 -5.70 -22.14 16.60
C GLY A 527 -4.49 -22.77 15.90
N ARG A 528 -4.46 -22.76 14.55
CA ARG A 528 -3.31 -23.26 13.77
C ARG A 528 -2.06 -22.40 13.99
N LYS A 529 -2.23 -21.08 14.06
CA LYS A 529 -1.12 -20.15 14.30
C LYS A 529 -0.51 -20.37 15.67
N THR A 530 -1.32 -20.43 16.73
CA THR A 530 -0.83 -20.66 18.09
C THR A 530 -0.16 -22.03 18.23
N ALA A 531 -0.66 -23.07 17.57
CA ALA A 531 -0.01 -24.39 17.55
C ALA A 531 1.38 -24.35 16.90
N LEU A 532 1.50 -23.73 15.72
CA LEU A 532 2.76 -23.57 15.00
C LEU A 532 3.79 -22.79 15.83
N THR A 533 3.40 -21.62 16.33
CA THR A 533 4.35 -20.72 17.00
C THR A 533 4.71 -21.20 18.39
N MET A 534 3.82 -21.91 19.10
CA MET A 534 4.15 -22.60 20.35
C MET A 534 5.18 -23.69 20.11
N PHE A 535 5.01 -24.50 19.06
CA PHE A 535 5.98 -25.54 18.71
C PHE A 535 7.35 -24.93 18.37
N GLY A 536 7.38 -23.84 17.59
CA GLY A 536 8.61 -23.08 17.35
C GLY A 536 9.24 -22.50 18.62
N ALA A 537 8.44 -22.02 19.58
CA ALA A 537 8.93 -21.48 20.84
C ALA A 537 9.58 -22.56 21.74
N ILE A 538 9.05 -23.79 21.71
CA ILE A 538 9.65 -24.94 22.41
C ILE A 538 11.00 -25.32 21.79
N LEU A 539 11.09 -25.39 20.46
CA LEU A 539 12.34 -25.72 19.77
C LEU A 539 13.45 -24.67 20.02
N GLN A 540 13.07 -23.44 20.30
CA GLN A 540 13.97 -22.33 20.64
C GLN A 540 14.22 -22.16 22.15
N ASN A 541 13.63 -23.00 23.00
CA ASN A 541 13.67 -22.88 24.46
C ASN A 541 13.15 -21.53 25.01
N HIS A 542 12.25 -20.85 24.29
CA HIS A 542 11.60 -19.62 24.77
C HIS A 542 10.61 -19.89 25.90
N VAL A 543 10.05 -21.10 25.94
CA VAL A 543 9.09 -21.56 26.96
C VAL A 543 9.37 -23.03 27.31
N THR A 544 8.85 -23.47 28.45
CA THR A 544 9.00 -24.86 28.92
C THR A 544 7.86 -25.77 28.47
N SER A 545 8.00 -27.09 28.66
CA SER A 545 6.93 -28.07 28.42
C SER A 545 5.67 -27.82 29.25
N VAL A 546 5.77 -27.14 30.39
CA VAL A 546 4.61 -26.72 31.19
C VAL A 546 3.74 -25.72 30.42
N ALA A 547 4.34 -24.79 29.70
CA ALA A 547 3.60 -23.84 28.87
C ALA A 547 2.90 -24.55 27.70
N GLN A 548 3.58 -25.53 27.09
CA GLN A 548 3.00 -26.37 26.06
C GLN A 548 1.80 -27.17 26.58
N ASP A 549 1.89 -27.80 27.77
CA ASP A 549 0.77 -28.53 28.39
C ASP A 549 -0.47 -27.64 28.57
N ILE A 550 -0.28 -26.45 29.13
CA ILE A 550 -1.39 -25.50 29.37
C ILE A 550 -2.08 -25.13 28.06
N VAL A 551 -1.31 -24.75 27.04
CA VAL A 551 -1.88 -24.31 25.74
C VAL A 551 -2.50 -25.48 24.97
N GLN A 552 -1.87 -26.66 24.98
CA GLN A 552 -2.43 -27.84 24.35
C GLN A 552 -3.74 -28.28 25.00
N ARG A 553 -3.79 -28.36 26.34
CA ARG A 553 -5.02 -28.73 27.07
C ARG A 553 -6.17 -27.80 26.77
N TYR A 554 -5.91 -26.49 26.75
CA TYR A 554 -6.92 -25.52 26.31
C TYR A 554 -7.39 -25.78 24.88
N ASN A 555 -6.46 -25.96 23.93
CA ASN A 555 -6.79 -26.24 22.52
C ASN A 555 -7.54 -27.57 22.33
N PHE A 556 -7.42 -28.53 23.25
CA PHE A 556 -8.20 -29.77 23.30
C PHE A 556 -9.53 -29.66 24.08
N GLY A 557 -9.89 -28.48 24.57
CA GLY A 557 -11.18 -28.22 25.22
C GLY A 557 -11.21 -28.48 26.72
N ASP A 558 -10.07 -28.49 27.41
CA ASP A 558 -10.03 -28.66 28.86
C ASP A 558 -10.65 -27.43 29.58
N PRO A 559 -11.78 -27.60 30.29
CA PRO A 559 -12.49 -26.48 30.92
C PRO A 559 -11.75 -25.91 32.14
N SER A 560 -10.72 -26.59 32.66
CA SER A 560 -9.90 -26.13 33.78
C SER A 560 -8.86 -25.08 33.38
N ILE A 561 -8.60 -24.91 32.08
CA ILE A 561 -7.77 -23.85 31.54
C ILE A 561 -8.67 -22.72 31.02
N GLU A 562 -8.25 -21.49 31.21
CA GLU A 562 -8.88 -20.32 30.58
C GLU A 562 -7.87 -19.51 29.79
N ILE A 563 -8.42 -18.69 28.90
CA ILE A 563 -7.72 -17.64 28.19
C ILE A 563 -8.29 -16.28 28.59
N THR A 564 -7.43 -15.30 28.79
CA THR A 564 -7.81 -13.91 29.10
C THR A 564 -7.07 -12.94 28.20
N GLY A 565 -7.68 -11.78 27.92
CA GLY A 565 -7.00 -10.66 27.28
C GLY A 565 -6.21 -9.80 28.27
N ILE A 566 -5.33 -8.94 27.77
CA ILE A 566 -4.61 -7.95 28.58
C ILE A 566 -5.17 -6.56 28.28
N ALA A 567 -5.60 -5.82 29.30
CA ALA A 567 -5.94 -4.40 29.21
C ALA A 567 -4.96 -3.60 30.07
N LEU A 568 -4.52 -2.42 29.61
CA LEU A 568 -3.59 -1.59 30.40
C LEU A 568 -4.24 -0.95 31.62
N GLY A 569 -5.58 -0.95 31.71
CA GLY A 569 -6.34 -0.45 32.86
C GLY A 569 -7.80 -0.86 32.75
N ALA A 570 -8.55 -0.79 33.86
CA ALA A 570 -9.93 -1.29 33.97
C ALA A 570 -10.94 -0.63 32.99
N ARG A 571 -10.62 0.54 32.45
CA ARG A 571 -11.47 1.28 31.50
C ARG A 571 -11.15 0.97 30.04
N PHE A 572 -9.99 0.36 29.76
CA PHE A 572 -9.54 0.05 28.41
C PHE A 572 -10.00 -1.32 27.96
N LYS A 573 -10.21 -1.47 26.66
CA LYS A 573 -10.49 -2.78 26.07
C LYS A 573 -9.25 -3.66 26.06
N PRO A 574 -9.43 -5.00 26.04
CA PRO A 574 -8.30 -5.92 25.92
C PRO A 574 -7.56 -5.73 24.59
N MET A 575 -6.25 -5.58 24.67
CA MET A 575 -5.32 -5.43 23.55
C MET A 575 -5.49 -6.55 22.52
N LYS A 576 -5.42 -6.19 21.22
CA LYS A 576 -5.52 -7.16 20.12
C LYS A 576 -4.41 -8.21 20.19
N ASP A 577 -4.76 -9.46 19.94
CA ASP A 577 -3.90 -10.64 19.90
C ASP A 577 -3.12 -11.00 21.17
N LEU A 578 -3.15 -10.18 22.24
CA LEU A 578 -2.49 -10.49 23.50
C LEU A 578 -3.36 -11.41 24.33
N MET A 579 -2.91 -12.66 24.50
CA MET A 579 -3.67 -13.71 25.15
C MET A 579 -2.87 -14.36 26.26
N VAL A 580 -3.48 -14.58 27.41
CA VAL A 580 -2.84 -15.24 28.56
C VAL A 580 -3.59 -16.52 28.87
N TYR A 581 -2.88 -17.64 28.83
CA TYR A 581 -3.39 -18.96 29.21
C TYR A 581 -3.02 -19.26 30.66
N ARG A 582 -3.99 -19.73 31.45
CA ARG A 582 -3.78 -20.10 32.87
C ARG A 582 -4.82 -21.12 33.37
N ARG A 583 -4.56 -21.73 34.53
CA ARG A 583 -5.51 -22.61 35.21
C ARG A 583 -6.56 -21.78 35.98
N LYS A 584 -7.86 -22.06 35.77
CA LYS A 584 -8.98 -21.33 36.41
C LYS A 584 -8.98 -21.41 37.94
N SER A 585 -8.72 -22.61 38.48
CA SER A 585 -8.84 -22.90 39.92
C SER A 585 -7.59 -22.58 40.73
N ALA A 586 -6.53 -22.08 40.10
CA ALA A 586 -5.29 -21.73 40.78
C ALA A 586 -5.30 -20.26 41.21
N ASP A 587 -4.68 -19.97 42.36
CA ASP A 587 -4.47 -18.60 42.84
C ASP A 587 -3.77 -17.79 41.74
N VAL A 588 -4.44 -16.74 41.25
CA VAL A 588 -3.96 -15.85 40.18
C VAL A 588 -2.57 -15.29 40.50
N ASN A 589 -2.23 -15.14 41.78
CA ASN A 589 -0.93 -14.61 42.20
C ASN A 589 0.14 -15.68 42.39
N ARG A 590 -0.17 -16.97 42.19
CA ARG A 590 0.76 -18.11 42.41
C ARG A 590 0.72 -19.17 41.31
N SER A 591 -0.02 -18.92 40.23
CA SER A 591 -0.15 -19.83 39.10
C SER A 591 0.65 -19.36 37.89
N THR A 592 1.17 -20.30 37.11
CA THR A 592 1.86 -20.00 35.84
C THR A 592 0.92 -19.29 34.86
N HIS A 593 1.42 -18.22 34.25
CA HIS A 593 0.78 -17.49 33.16
C HIS A 593 1.60 -17.65 31.88
N VAL A 594 0.95 -18.07 30.80
CA VAL A 594 1.59 -18.21 29.49
C VAL A 594 1.03 -17.13 28.58
N LEU A 595 1.85 -16.15 28.23
CA LEU A 595 1.48 -15.04 27.36
C LEU A 595 1.83 -15.36 25.90
N TYR A 596 0.83 -15.23 25.03
CA TYR A 596 1.01 -15.11 23.59
C TYR A 596 1.02 -13.63 23.19
N ALA A 597 2.11 -13.18 22.59
CA ALA A 597 2.33 -11.82 22.12
C ALA A 597 2.90 -11.84 20.69
N PRO A 598 2.07 -12.07 19.66
CA PRO A 598 2.55 -12.22 18.29
C PRO A 598 3.12 -10.93 17.73
N GLY A 599 4.20 -11.06 16.96
CA GLY A 599 4.90 -9.94 16.33
C GLY A 599 5.60 -9.01 17.32
N PHE A 600 5.95 -9.50 18.52
CA PHE A 600 6.74 -8.73 19.47
C PHE A 600 8.14 -8.44 18.88
N PRO A 601 8.73 -7.24 19.10
CA PRO A 601 9.92 -6.77 18.37
C PRO A 601 11.15 -7.68 18.44
N THR A 602 11.32 -8.44 19.54
CA THR A 602 12.46 -9.36 19.70
C THR A 602 12.33 -10.66 18.90
N GLY A 603 11.19 -10.89 18.23
CA GLY A 603 10.88 -12.14 17.55
C GLY A 603 10.36 -13.26 18.47
N GLN A 604 10.39 -13.07 19.79
CA GLN A 604 9.80 -13.99 20.75
C GLN A 604 8.28 -13.77 20.87
N GLU A 605 7.47 -14.74 20.44
CA GLU A 605 6.00 -14.64 20.50
C GLU A 605 5.38 -15.22 21.78
N TRP A 606 6.13 -15.99 22.56
CA TRP A 606 5.62 -16.72 23.72
C TRP A 606 6.48 -16.45 24.95
N PHE A 607 5.81 -16.12 26.05
CA PHE A 607 6.44 -15.82 27.34
C PHE A 607 5.78 -16.62 28.46
N GLN A 608 6.57 -17.04 29.44
CA GLN A 608 6.10 -17.79 30.59
C GLN A 608 6.46 -17.04 31.87
N PHE A 609 5.47 -16.83 32.75
CA PHE A 609 5.64 -16.14 34.03
C PHE A 609 5.16 -17.03 35.18
N PRO A 610 5.85 -17.00 36.34
CA PRO A 610 5.47 -17.80 37.50
C PRO A 610 4.19 -17.29 38.19
N ASP A 611 3.87 -16.00 38.06
CA ASP A 611 2.75 -15.32 38.71
C ASP A 611 2.28 -14.08 37.93
N LEU A 612 1.12 -13.52 38.32
CA LEU A 612 0.53 -12.33 37.71
C LEU A 612 1.42 -11.09 37.85
N LYS A 613 2.10 -10.92 38.99
CA LYS A 613 2.92 -9.74 39.28
C LYS A 613 4.09 -9.64 38.29
N SER A 614 4.74 -10.77 38.01
CA SER A 614 5.82 -10.88 37.03
C SER A 614 5.34 -10.55 35.61
N LEU A 615 4.14 -11.02 35.23
CA LEU A 615 3.53 -10.68 33.95
C LEU A 615 3.24 -9.17 33.85
N GLN A 616 2.58 -8.58 34.85
CA GLN A 616 2.23 -7.15 34.87
C GLN A 616 3.47 -6.26 34.81
N GLN A 617 4.53 -6.61 35.56
CA GLN A 617 5.81 -5.90 35.50
C GLN A 617 6.43 -5.97 34.11
N GLN A 618 6.37 -7.12 33.44
CA GLN A 618 6.91 -7.26 32.09
C GLN A 618 6.14 -6.42 31.06
N ILE A 619 4.80 -6.40 31.12
CA ILE A 619 4.00 -5.50 30.27
C ILE A 619 4.27 -4.02 30.62
N GLY A 620 4.46 -3.71 31.90
CA GLY A 620 4.90 -2.39 32.35
C GLY A 620 6.23 -1.97 31.75
N LEU A 621 7.21 -2.89 31.67
CA LEU A 621 8.51 -2.64 31.01
C LEU A 621 8.35 -2.32 29.51
N TRP A 622 7.43 -2.99 28.82
CA TRP A 622 7.15 -2.70 27.41
C TRP A 622 6.66 -1.27 27.18
N ALA A 623 6.02 -0.65 28.18
CA ALA A 623 5.58 0.74 28.09
C ALA A 623 6.72 1.78 28.23
N PHE A 624 7.95 1.37 28.57
CA PHE A 624 9.13 2.26 28.64
C PHE A 624 10.08 2.10 27.46
N ASP A 625 10.19 0.88 26.93
CA ASP A 625 10.97 0.64 25.73
C ASP A 625 10.25 1.17 24.49
N LYS A 626 10.98 1.72 23.52
CA LYS A 626 10.37 2.34 22.33
C LYS A 626 9.71 1.33 21.41
N GLU A 627 10.33 0.16 21.24
CA GLU A 627 9.78 -0.90 20.41
C GLU A 627 8.55 -1.52 21.11
N GLY A 628 8.64 -1.71 22.43
CA GLY A 628 7.51 -2.09 23.28
C GLY A 628 6.34 -1.09 23.24
N GLN A 629 6.61 0.22 23.30
CA GLN A 629 5.61 1.28 23.20
C GLN A 629 4.91 1.24 21.84
N ALA A 630 5.68 1.15 20.76
CA ALA A 630 5.12 1.03 19.41
C ALA A 630 4.27 -0.25 19.27
N TYR A 631 4.72 -1.35 19.86
CA TYR A 631 4.00 -2.62 19.89
C TYR A 631 2.65 -2.50 20.63
N LEU A 632 2.67 -2.04 21.88
CA LEU A 632 1.45 -1.88 22.70
C LEU A 632 0.46 -0.91 22.05
N ARG A 633 0.96 0.20 21.49
CA ARG A 633 0.14 1.16 20.74
C ARG A 633 -0.54 0.53 19.52
N GLY A 634 0.15 -0.34 18.81
CA GLY A 634 -0.38 -1.10 17.67
C GLY A 634 -1.39 -2.17 18.07
N LYS A 635 -1.38 -2.63 19.32
CA LYS A 635 -2.37 -3.57 19.86
C LYS A 635 -3.58 -2.88 20.50
N GLY A 636 -3.46 -1.60 20.87
CA GLY A 636 -4.54 -0.78 21.43
C GLY A 636 -5.58 -0.39 20.39
N TYR A 637 -6.84 -0.25 20.83
CA TYR A 637 -7.94 0.24 20.00
C TYR A 637 -7.67 1.69 19.55
N SER A 638 -7.95 2.00 18.29
CA SER A 638 -7.75 3.34 17.74
C SER A 638 -8.52 4.42 18.52
N SER A 639 -9.73 4.11 18.97
CA SER A 639 -10.58 5.00 19.79
C SER A 639 -10.01 5.30 21.17
N GLU A 640 -9.12 4.45 21.69
CA GLU A 640 -8.52 4.57 23.03
C GLU A 640 -7.04 4.97 22.95
N ARG A 641 -6.45 5.01 21.76
CA ARG A 641 -4.99 5.17 21.55
C ARG A 641 -4.46 6.49 22.11
N GLU A 642 -5.21 7.58 21.97
CA GLU A 642 -4.84 8.89 22.52
C GLU A 642 -4.81 8.87 24.06
N GLU A 643 -5.82 8.27 24.70
CA GLU A 643 -5.90 8.15 26.16
C GLU A 643 -4.88 7.15 26.72
N LEU A 644 -4.60 6.07 25.98
CA LEU A 644 -3.54 5.11 26.29
C LEU A 644 -2.15 5.78 26.23
N GLU A 645 -1.91 6.61 25.21
CA GLU A 645 -0.69 7.42 25.12
C GLU A 645 -0.57 8.38 26.31
N GLU A 646 -1.65 9.05 26.70
CA GLU A 646 -1.63 9.95 27.87
C GLU A 646 -1.25 9.25 29.18
N ASN A 647 -1.78 8.04 29.40
CA ASN A 647 -1.65 7.36 30.69
C ASN A 647 -0.45 6.41 30.80
N TYR A 648 -0.01 5.80 29.70
CA TYR A 648 1.00 4.73 29.70
C TYR A 648 2.25 5.06 28.89
N HIS A 649 2.28 6.15 28.13
CA HIS A 649 3.45 6.57 27.37
C HIS A 649 4.35 7.51 28.19
N VAL A 650 4.97 6.97 29.24
CA VAL A 650 5.61 7.77 30.29
C VAL A 650 7.12 7.92 30.06
N GLU A 651 7.60 9.16 29.96
CA GLU A 651 9.03 9.49 29.89
C GLU A 651 9.75 9.45 31.25
N LYS A 652 9.06 9.11 32.35
CA LYS A 652 9.59 9.10 33.71
C LYS A 652 9.80 7.66 34.22
N PRO A 653 11.03 7.12 34.19
CA PRO A 653 11.34 5.76 34.64
C PRO A 653 10.98 5.49 36.11
N SER A 654 10.82 6.54 36.93
CA SER A 654 10.47 6.42 38.35
C SER A 654 9.09 5.81 38.61
N LEU A 655 8.18 5.81 37.63
CA LEU A 655 6.88 5.13 37.77
C LEU A 655 6.99 3.60 37.77
N MET A 656 8.04 3.00 37.18
CA MET A 656 8.27 1.55 37.29
C MET A 656 8.54 1.09 38.72
N LEU A 657 9.02 2.00 39.57
CA LEU A 657 9.26 1.73 40.99
C LEU A 657 7.95 1.75 41.80
N GLN A 658 6.83 2.16 41.20
CA GLN A 658 5.54 2.33 41.85
C GLN A 658 4.62 1.14 41.52
N GLU A 659 4.41 0.24 42.48
CA GLU A 659 3.61 -0.99 42.29
C GLU A 659 2.17 -0.71 41.83
N TRP A 660 1.53 0.33 42.35
CA TRP A 660 0.16 0.70 41.98
C TRP A 660 0.00 0.99 40.47
N TRP A 661 1.09 1.36 39.78
CA TRP A 661 1.05 1.75 38.38
C TRP A 661 1.00 0.52 37.45
N TRP A 662 1.96 -0.41 37.54
CA TRP A 662 1.92 -1.61 36.70
C TRP A 662 0.88 -2.63 37.16
N SER A 663 0.48 -2.63 38.44
CA SER A 663 -0.64 -3.48 38.92
C SER A 663 -2.01 -3.03 38.40
N SER A 664 -2.09 -1.85 37.76
CA SER A 664 -3.29 -1.40 37.05
C SER A 664 -3.57 -2.20 35.77
N ILE A 665 -2.58 -2.92 35.23
CA ILE A 665 -2.72 -3.79 34.06
C ILE A 665 -3.56 -5.00 34.44
N GLN A 666 -4.65 -5.27 33.73
CA GLN A 666 -5.64 -6.28 34.11
C GLN A 666 -5.73 -7.42 33.10
N LEU A 667 -5.96 -8.63 33.64
CA LEU A 667 -6.45 -9.76 32.86
C LEU A 667 -7.96 -9.62 32.71
N THR A 668 -8.42 -9.52 31.47
CA THR A 668 -9.84 -9.34 31.13
C THR A 668 -10.39 -10.66 30.61
N GLN A 669 -11.41 -11.20 31.26
CA GLN A 669 -12.13 -12.37 30.77
C GLN A 669 -12.97 -12.02 29.54
N TRP A 670 -12.92 -12.87 28.52
CA TRP A 670 -13.84 -12.79 27.40
C TRP A 670 -15.09 -13.64 27.66
N ILE A 671 -16.22 -13.24 27.07
CA ILE A 671 -17.39 -14.10 27.00
C ILE A 671 -17.09 -15.15 25.92
N GLU A 672 -16.90 -16.41 26.32
CA GLU A 672 -16.60 -17.51 25.41
C GLU A 672 -17.83 -18.43 25.24
N ASP A 673 -18.33 -18.51 24.01
CA ASP A 673 -19.29 -19.52 23.53
C ASP A 673 -18.59 -20.68 22.79
N GLY A 674 -17.26 -20.71 22.82
CA GLY A 674 -16.39 -21.70 22.21
C GLY A 674 -14.92 -21.30 22.29
N LEU A 675 -14.01 -22.27 22.15
CA LEU A 675 -12.56 -22.05 22.26
C LEU A 675 -12.09 -20.92 21.32
N LEU A 676 -11.33 -19.97 21.86
CA LEU A 676 -10.73 -18.83 21.15
C LEU A 676 -11.73 -17.83 20.54
N LYS A 677 -13.05 -18.08 20.60
CA LYS A 677 -14.04 -17.19 20.00
C LYS A 677 -14.06 -15.81 20.67
N GLY A 678 -13.81 -15.74 21.97
CA GLY A 678 -13.67 -14.46 22.69
C GLY A 678 -12.53 -13.60 22.12
N SER A 679 -11.39 -14.21 21.83
CA SER A 679 -10.24 -13.54 21.20
C SER A 679 -10.54 -13.14 19.75
N VAL A 680 -11.17 -14.01 18.97
CA VAL A 680 -11.61 -13.70 17.60
C VAL A 680 -12.57 -12.51 17.58
N GLN A 681 -13.52 -12.47 18.50
CA GLN A 681 -14.45 -11.34 18.62
C GLN A 681 -13.72 -10.04 19.00
N ASN A 682 -12.69 -10.12 19.85
CA ASN A 682 -11.82 -8.98 20.15
C ASN A 682 -11.08 -8.49 18.89
N ILE A 683 -10.53 -9.40 18.07
CA ILE A 683 -9.87 -9.06 16.80
C ILE A 683 -10.85 -8.37 15.84
N ILE A 684 -12.06 -8.93 15.67
CA ILE A 684 -13.10 -8.36 14.80
C ILE A 684 -13.48 -6.96 15.26
N SER A 685 -13.62 -6.76 16.58
CA SER A 685 -14.00 -5.49 17.21
C SER A 685 -12.89 -4.45 17.08
N TRP A 686 -11.63 -4.84 17.31
CA TRP A 686 -10.47 -3.97 17.11
C TRP A 686 -10.36 -3.52 15.64
N GLU A 687 -10.52 -4.45 14.69
CA GLU A 687 -10.46 -4.09 13.27
C GLU A 687 -11.66 -3.23 12.83
N ALA A 688 -12.83 -3.43 13.42
CA ALA A 688 -13.97 -2.54 13.20
C ALA A 688 -13.66 -1.11 13.69
N ASP A 689 -12.99 -0.98 14.83
CA ASP A 689 -12.57 0.32 15.39
C ASP A 689 -11.55 1.03 14.49
N GLU A 690 -10.61 0.30 13.88
CA GLU A 690 -9.69 0.86 12.88
C GLU A 690 -10.43 1.35 11.61
N VAL A 691 -11.42 0.59 11.13
CA VAL A 691 -12.22 1.00 9.97
C VAL A 691 -13.08 2.24 10.29
N GLU A 692 -13.55 2.38 11.54
CA GLU A 692 -14.26 3.56 12.02
C GLU A 692 -13.42 4.84 11.96
N VAL A 693 -12.09 4.76 12.10
CA VAL A 693 -11.22 5.94 11.93
C VAL A 693 -11.25 6.44 10.49
N ALA A 694 -11.21 5.52 9.51
CA ALA A 694 -11.12 5.86 8.09
C ALA A 694 -12.44 6.42 7.50
N THR A 695 -13.57 5.91 7.98
CA THR A 695 -14.89 6.42 7.58
C THR A 695 -15.80 6.49 8.80
N PRO A 696 -15.71 7.54 9.63
CA PRO A 696 -16.40 7.60 10.92
C PRO A 696 -17.93 7.55 10.84
N ARG A 697 -18.56 7.13 11.94
CA ARG A 697 -20.03 7.14 12.09
C ARG A 697 -20.67 8.46 11.71
N TRP A 698 -20.10 9.59 12.15
CA TRP A 698 -20.62 10.92 11.81
C TRP A 698 -20.60 11.18 10.30
N TYR A 699 -19.59 10.67 9.57
CA TYR A 699 -19.53 10.78 8.12
C TYR A 699 -20.62 9.92 7.47
N ARG A 700 -20.72 8.65 7.87
CA ARG A 700 -21.71 7.70 7.30
C ARG A 700 -23.16 8.14 7.54
N ASN A 701 -23.43 8.74 8.70
CA ASN A 701 -24.77 9.19 9.09
C ASN A 701 -25.12 10.59 8.57
N SER A 702 -24.14 11.35 8.06
CA SER A 702 -24.38 12.65 7.44
C SER A 702 -25.15 12.51 6.13
N ASN A 703 -25.82 13.58 5.69
CA ASN A 703 -26.50 13.59 4.40
C ASN A 703 -25.49 13.52 3.24
N VAL A 704 -25.94 13.04 2.09
CA VAL A 704 -25.08 12.85 0.91
C VAL A 704 -24.45 14.16 0.43
N ALA A 705 -25.15 15.30 0.52
CA ALA A 705 -24.62 16.58 0.08
C ALA A 705 -23.38 17.01 0.89
N ASP A 706 -23.39 16.82 2.21
CA ASP A 706 -22.26 17.10 3.09
C ASP A 706 -21.08 16.14 2.82
N GLN A 707 -21.36 14.86 2.54
CA GLN A 707 -20.33 13.89 2.16
C GLN A 707 -19.62 14.31 0.85
N LEU A 708 -20.38 14.71 -0.16
CA LEU A 708 -19.87 15.17 -1.46
C LEU A 708 -19.03 16.44 -1.29
N LEU A 709 -19.49 17.40 -0.49
CA LEU A 709 -18.77 18.63 -0.22
C LEU A 709 -17.46 18.36 0.55
N LEU A 710 -17.47 17.48 1.56
CA LEU A 710 -16.25 17.13 2.28
C LEU A 710 -15.22 16.43 1.37
N ASN A 711 -15.69 15.54 0.48
CA ASN A 711 -14.83 14.91 -0.51
C ASN A 711 -14.19 15.96 -1.45
N ARG A 712 -15.00 16.93 -1.96
CA ARG A 712 -14.48 18.05 -2.76
C ARG A 712 -13.44 18.83 -1.99
N LEU A 713 -13.73 19.26 -0.76
CA LEU A 713 -12.82 20.07 0.05
C LEU A 713 -11.50 19.34 0.32
N ASN A 714 -11.52 18.01 0.51
CA ASN A 714 -10.30 17.22 0.65
C ASN A 714 -9.48 17.15 -0.65
N ALA A 715 -10.14 17.10 -1.82
CA ALA A 715 -9.49 17.15 -3.13
C ALA A 715 -8.95 18.56 -3.48
N ASP A 716 -9.69 19.61 -3.09
CA ASP A 716 -9.28 21.00 -3.18
C ASP A 716 -7.98 21.21 -2.38
N PHE A 717 -7.98 20.79 -1.11
CA PHE A 717 -6.80 20.84 -0.24
C PHE A 717 -5.59 20.22 -0.92
N LYS A 718 -5.74 18.96 -1.38
CA LYS A 718 -4.66 18.23 -2.04
C LYS A 718 -4.10 19.00 -3.23
N SER A 719 -4.98 19.51 -4.09
CA SER A 719 -4.60 20.21 -5.33
C SER A 719 -3.85 21.50 -5.02
N ILE A 720 -4.36 22.30 -4.09
CA ILE A 720 -3.72 23.56 -3.66
C ILE A 720 -2.38 23.26 -2.98
N TYR A 721 -2.36 22.26 -2.10
CA TYR A 721 -1.17 21.85 -1.36
C TYR A 721 -0.02 21.44 -2.27
N GLN A 722 -0.28 20.68 -3.35
CA GLN A 722 0.78 20.23 -4.26
C GLN A 722 1.52 21.38 -4.96
N ILE A 723 0.86 22.50 -5.27
CA ILE A 723 1.52 23.71 -5.78
C ILE A 723 2.14 24.52 -4.63
N SER A 724 1.45 24.56 -3.48
CA SER A 724 1.86 25.38 -2.35
C SER A 724 3.11 24.87 -1.65
N LYS A 725 3.33 23.55 -1.60
CA LYS A 725 4.43 22.94 -0.85
C LYS A 725 5.79 23.50 -1.23
N ASP A 726 6.05 23.75 -2.53
CA ASP A 726 7.34 24.27 -3.00
C ASP A 726 7.37 25.81 -2.94
N LYS A 727 6.21 26.45 -3.15
CA LYS A 727 6.08 27.92 -3.20
C LYS A 727 6.08 28.59 -1.83
N LEU A 728 5.54 27.89 -0.83
CA LEU A 728 5.44 28.31 0.56
C LEU A 728 6.49 27.64 1.47
N ASP A 729 7.38 26.79 0.92
CA ASP A 729 8.43 26.12 1.69
C ASP A 729 9.37 27.12 2.37
N ILE A 730 9.52 27.01 3.68
CA ILE A 730 10.52 27.76 4.45
C ILE A 730 11.66 26.81 4.76
N GLU A 731 12.84 27.11 4.22
CA GLU A 731 14.05 26.38 4.58
C GLU A 731 14.34 26.54 6.07
N SER A 732 14.62 25.45 6.79
CA SER A 732 14.90 25.53 8.23
C SER A 732 16.14 26.38 8.51
N PHE A 733 16.09 27.17 9.59
CA PHE A 733 17.19 28.07 9.92
C PHE A 733 18.54 27.35 10.08
N HIS A 734 18.57 26.18 10.74
CA HIS A 734 19.79 25.40 10.89
C HIS A 734 20.38 25.00 9.54
N LYS A 735 19.55 24.51 8.61
CA LYS A 735 20.00 24.14 7.25
C LYS A 735 20.54 25.35 6.49
N PHE A 736 19.82 26.47 6.55
CA PHE A 736 20.26 27.73 5.97
C PHE A 736 21.60 28.19 6.55
N ALA A 737 21.74 28.18 7.88
CA ALA A 737 22.95 28.57 8.59
C ALA A 737 24.12 27.64 8.24
N ARG A 738 23.91 26.31 8.20
CA ARG A 738 24.91 25.34 7.75
C ARG A 738 25.39 25.67 6.34
N SER A 739 24.47 25.83 5.39
CA SER A 739 24.83 26.13 4.00
C SER A 739 25.55 27.47 3.84
N LEU A 740 25.13 28.50 4.59
CA LEU A 740 25.77 29.81 4.60
C LEU A 740 27.19 29.73 5.17
N VAL A 741 27.34 29.13 6.36
CA VAL A 741 28.64 28.96 7.04
C VAL A 741 29.57 28.09 6.20
N MET A 742 29.09 26.96 5.69
CA MET A 742 29.86 26.05 4.83
C MET A 742 30.40 26.77 3.61
N LYS A 743 29.55 27.51 2.88
CA LYS A 743 29.96 28.28 1.71
C LYS A 743 31.02 29.33 2.08
N THR A 744 30.72 30.19 3.04
CA THR A 744 31.60 31.32 3.39
C THR A 744 32.92 30.84 4.01
N LEU A 745 32.90 29.77 4.82
CA LEU A 745 34.09 29.18 5.42
C LEU A 745 35.04 28.61 4.36
N ASN A 746 34.52 27.78 3.45
CA ASN A 746 35.32 27.17 2.39
C ASN A 746 35.83 28.23 1.39
N GLU A 747 35.03 29.24 1.05
CA GLU A 747 35.49 30.38 0.24
C GLU A 747 36.62 31.17 0.92
N TYR A 748 36.55 31.37 2.24
CA TYR A 748 37.58 32.07 3.00
C TYR A 748 38.89 31.27 3.06
N LEU A 749 38.80 29.96 3.33
CA LEU A 749 39.97 29.08 3.43
C LEU A 749 40.64 28.88 2.08
N SER A 750 39.88 28.82 0.98
CA SER A 750 40.40 28.72 -0.39
C SER A 750 41.33 29.88 -0.78
N ARG A 751 41.23 31.03 -0.09
CA ARG A 751 42.13 32.19 -0.31
C ARG A 751 43.56 31.95 0.19
N SER A 752 43.76 30.99 1.09
CA SER A 752 45.05 30.69 1.72
C SER A 752 45.70 29.41 1.19
N GLY A 753 45.04 28.70 0.26
CA GLY A 753 45.52 27.45 -0.35
C GLY A 753 44.38 26.46 -0.64
N SER A 754 44.69 25.38 -1.36
CA SER A 754 43.74 24.28 -1.59
C SER A 754 43.50 23.52 -0.27
N HIS A 755 42.23 23.34 0.11
CA HIS A 755 41.81 22.55 1.26
C HIS A 755 40.62 21.66 0.87
N PRO A 756 40.41 20.52 1.56
CA PRO A 756 39.19 19.72 1.39
C PRO A 756 37.98 20.51 1.88
N GLU A 757 36.81 20.35 1.23
CA GLU A 757 35.58 21.00 1.66
C GLU A 757 35.22 20.59 3.09
N ILE A 758 35.00 21.58 3.95
CA ILE A 758 34.70 21.41 5.37
C ILE A 758 33.21 21.65 5.58
N ASP A 759 32.50 20.63 6.04
CA ASP A 759 31.13 20.76 6.53
C ASP A 759 31.13 21.25 7.98
N PRO A 760 30.55 22.42 8.31
CA PRO A 760 30.53 22.95 9.68
C PRO A 760 29.69 22.12 10.65
N ASP A 761 28.78 21.26 10.17
CA ASP A 761 28.12 20.30 11.06
C ASP A 761 29.04 19.13 11.42
N GLU A 762 30.09 18.86 10.61
CA GLU A 762 31.11 17.83 10.86
C GLU A 762 32.31 18.26 11.69
N VAL A 763 32.27 19.50 12.17
CA VAL A 763 33.34 20.12 12.94
C VAL A 763 32.88 20.36 14.37
N TRP A 764 33.55 19.69 15.31
CA TRP A 764 33.46 20.00 16.72
C TRP A 764 34.33 21.19 17.08
N VAL A 765 33.71 22.18 17.72
CA VAL A 765 34.44 23.26 18.38
C VAL A 765 34.56 22.91 19.86
N LYS A 766 35.79 22.60 20.27
CA LYS A 766 36.10 22.32 21.67
C LYS A 766 36.58 23.61 22.33
N PHE A 767 35.70 24.17 23.16
CA PHE A 767 36.00 25.30 24.02
C PHE A 767 36.66 24.87 25.33
N HIS A 768 36.26 23.70 25.90
CA HIS A 768 36.74 23.10 27.16
C HIS A 768 36.76 21.56 27.14
N ALA A 769 37.19 20.90 28.23
CA ALA A 769 37.36 19.44 28.32
C ALA A 769 36.09 18.63 27.97
N ASP A 770 34.88 19.15 28.29
CA ASP A 770 33.64 18.37 28.28
C ASP A 770 32.46 18.96 27.46
N SER A 771 32.61 20.12 26.80
CA SER A 771 31.54 20.73 25.98
C SER A 771 31.87 20.70 24.48
N LYS A 772 31.05 20.01 23.69
CA LYS A 772 31.17 19.92 22.23
C LYS A 772 29.95 20.59 21.58
N ILE A 773 30.18 21.59 20.72
CA ILE A 773 29.14 22.14 19.83
C ILE A 773 29.63 22.09 18.38
N SER A 774 28.72 21.90 17.42
CA SER A 774 29.08 21.98 16.01
C SER A 774 29.49 23.40 15.63
N LEU A 775 30.29 23.53 14.57
CA LEU A 775 30.69 24.84 14.08
C LEU A 775 29.47 25.65 13.59
N THR A 776 28.46 25.01 12.99
CA THR A 776 27.20 25.69 12.63
C THR A 776 26.53 26.31 13.86
N ASN A 777 26.41 25.55 14.95
CA ASN A 777 25.78 26.04 16.18
C ASN A 777 26.58 27.18 16.83
N LEU A 778 27.90 27.18 16.71
CA LEU A 778 28.71 28.31 17.16
C LEU A 778 28.39 29.60 16.40
N PHE A 779 28.21 29.53 15.08
CA PHE A 779 27.84 30.71 14.27
C PHE A 779 26.41 31.17 14.52
N ILE A 780 25.49 30.24 14.80
CA ILE A 780 24.13 30.57 15.27
C ILE A 780 24.20 31.30 16.62
N GLN A 781 25.01 30.77 17.54
CA GLN A 781 25.21 31.28 18.89
C GLN A 781 26.48 32.14 18.98
N TRP A 782 26.67 33.03 18.01
CA TRP A 782 27.90 33.82 17.84
C TRP A 782 28.32 34.59 19.11
N GLN A 783 27.35 34.92 19.96
CA GLN A 783 27.55 35.57 21.26
C GLN A 783 28.43 34.74 22.21
N LEU A 784 28.39 33.40 22.13
CA LEU A 784 29.27 32.50 22.91
C LEU A 784 30.75 32.72 22.57
N TRP A 785 31.06 33.08 21.33
CA TRP A 785 32.42 33.40 20.90
C TRP A 785 32.86 34.80 21.36
N ARG A 786 31.92 35.72 21.58
CA ARG A 786 32.15 37.15 21.85
C ARG A 786 32.00 37.57 23.31
N SER A 787 31.29 36.81 24.14
CA SER A 787 31.03 37.21 25.53
C SER A 787 32.31 37.21 26.35
N ASP A 788 32.67 38.36 26.92
CA ASP A 788 33.63 38.43 28.01
C ASP A 788 33.22 37.47 29.13
N ILE A 789 34.21 36.84 29.74
CA ILE A 789 34.20 35.71 30.70
C ILE A 789 33.09 35.73 31.78
N SER A 790 32.42 36.86 32.03
CA SER A 790 31.43 37.09 33.09
C SER A 790 30.12 36.27 32.97
N ILE A 791 29.65 35.96 31.76
CA ILE A 791 28.43 35.15 31.56
C ILE A 791 28.71 33.66 31.84
N PHE A 792 29.90 33.21 31.44
CA PHE A 792 30.38 31.84 31.71
C PHE A 792 30.74 31.63 33.18
N GLU A 793 31.29 32.64 33.87
CA GLU A 793 31.50 32.61 35.32
C GLU A 793 30.18 32.37 36.06
N LYS A 794 29.11 33.09 35.72
CA LYS A 794 27.77 32.87 36.31
C LYS A 794 27.23 31.46 36.09
N PHE A 795 27.46 30.88 34.91
CA PHE A 795 27.02 29.52 34.58
C PHE A 795 27.78 28.46 35.39
N PHE A 796 29.11 28.55 35.46
CA PHE A 796 29.96 27.56 36.13
C PHE A 796 29.77 27.56 37.67
N PHE A 797 29.59 28.72 38.29
CA PHE A 797 29.31 28.84 39.74
C PHE A 797 27.91 28.35 40.15
N GLY A 798 26.97 28.20 39.21
CA GLY A 798 25.64 27.63 39.47
C GLY A 798 25.64 26.10 39.64
N ILE A 799 26.69 25.40 39.20
CA ILE A 799 26.76 23.93 39.15
C ILE A 799 27.85 23.36 40.07
N ASN A 800 28.82 24.16 40.53
CA ASN A 800 29.87 23.69 41.45
C ASN A 800 30.38 24.81 42.39
N PRO A 801 30.02 24.83 43.70
CA PRO A 801 30.32 25.95 44.60
C PRO A 801 31.74 25.98 45.22
N PHE A 802 32.60 24.99 44.96
CA PHE A 802 33.88 24.86 45.68
C PHE A 802 35.08 24.62 44.75
N GLY A 803 36.05 25.55 44.76
CA GLY A 803 37.44 25.29 44.34
C GLY A 803 38.10 26.41 43.52
N GLY A 804 39.13 27.05 44.07
CA GLY A 804 39.82 28.20 43.47
C GLY A 804 40.99 27.88 42.53
N ARG A 805 41.13 28.68 41.48
CA ARG A 805 42.38 29.17 40.85
C ARG A 805 42.01 30.17 39.74
N PHE A 806 42.12 31.47 40.02
CA PHE A 806 41.48 32.53 39.21
C PHE A 806 42.34 33.16 38.09
N LEU A 807 43.64 32.87 37.97
CA LEU A 807 44.50 33.48 36.93
C LEU A 807 44.89 32.56 35.76
N ASP A 808 45.07 31.25 35.96
CA ASP A 808 45.41 30.30 34.88
C ASP A 808 44.22 29.96 33.95
N LEU A 809 42.98 30.13 34.46
CA LEU A 809 41.76 29.87 33.71
C LEU A 809 41.62 30.87 32.54
N LYS A 810 41.97 32.14 32.75
CA LYS A 810 41.76 33.23 31.77
C LYS A 810 42.57 33.06 30.48
N GLU A 811 43.74 32.41 30.55
CA GLU A 811 44.57 32.09 29.38
C GLU A 811 44.16 30.75 28.72
N GLN A 812 43.74 29.74 29.49
CA GLN A 812 43.22 28.48 28.95
C GLN A 812 41.84 28.61 28.28
N LEU A 813 41.02 29.58 28.71
CA LEU A 813 39.69 29.86 28.15
C LEU A 813 39.74 30.47 26.73
N ARG A 814 40.92 30.81 26.19
CA ARG A 814 41.08 31.45 24.86
C ARG A 814 41.54 30.51 23.74
N SER A 815 41.81 29.22 24.00
CA SER A 815 42.22 28.26 22.98
C SER A 815 41.07 27.35 22.55
N ALA A 816 40.36 27.71 21.48
CA ALA A 816 39.43 26.80 20.81
C ALA A 816 40.20 25.84 19.88
N SER A 817 39.89 24.55 19.95
CA SER A 817 40.44 23.55 19.02
C SER A 817 39.32 22.92 18.18
N PHE A 818 39.61 22.64 16.91
CA PHE A 818 38.64 22.22 15.91
C PHE A 818 38.95 20.79 15.47
N TRP A 819 37.96 19.93 15.56
CA TRP A 819 38.13 18.49 15.32
C TRP A 819 37.00 17.96 14.44
N THR A 820 37.28 16.96 13.61
CA THR A 820 36.25 16.19 12.92
C THR A 820 35.48 15.32 13.92
N PHE A 821 34.33 14.77 13.51
CA PHE A 821 33.60 13.76 14.30
C PHE A 821 34.44 12.51 14.63
N SER A 822 35.38 12.14 13.77
CA SER A 822 36.36 11.06 13.99
C SER A 822 37.51 11.46 14.91
N ASN A 823 37.40 12.61 15.58
CA ASN A 823 38.37 13.17 16.53
C ASN A 823 39.75 13.41 15.89
N GLN A 824 39.77 13.89 14.65
CA GLN A 824 41.00 14.34 13.96
C GLN A 824 41.07 15.88 13.98
N PRO A 825 42.23 16.49 14.29
CA PRO A 825 42.36 17.94 14.36
C PRO A 825 42.34 18.56 12.95
N ILE A 826 41.63 19.67 12.78
CA ILE A 826 41.51 20.37 11.49
C ILE A 826 42.44 21.58 11.49
N ALA A 827 43.65 21.41 10.95
CA ALA A 827 44.69 22.44 10.97
C ALA A 827 44.32 23.75 10.25
N ALA A 828 43.39 23.68 9.28
CA ALA A 828 42.89 24.84 8.56
C ALA A 828 41.97 25.74 9.41
N LEU A 829 41.42 25.22 10.51
CA LEU A 829 40.52 25.97 11.41
C LEU A 829 41.25 26.39 12.68
N ASN A 830 41.17 27.67 13.00
CA ASN A 830 41.71 28.23 14.23
C ASN A 830 40.92 29.47 14.67
N ALA A 831 41.20 29.99 15.86
CA ALA A 831 40.50 31.14 16.42
C ALA A 831 40.58 32.39 15.52
N LYS A 832 41.64 32.57 14.72
CA LYS A 832 41.74 33.70 13.78
C LYS A 832 40.75 33.57 12.63
N VAL A 833 40.55 32.35 12.10
CA VAL A 833 39.55 32.07 11.07
C VAL A 833 38.14 32.33 11.61
N ILE A 834 37.84 31.85 12.82
CA ILE A 834 36.52 32.07 13.41
C ILE A 834 36.30 33.56 13.70
N ASN A 835 37.25 34.26 14.30
CA ASN A 835 37.16 35.72 14.51
C ASN A 835 36.91 36.51 13.23
N ALA A 836 37.46 36.08 12.10
CA ALA A 836 37.28 36.75 10.81
C ALA A 836 35.88 36.52 10.20
N LEU A 837 35.20 35.45 10.60
CA LEU A 837 33.94 35.01 10.00
C LEU A 837 32.75 35.11 10.93
N ILE A 838 32.95 35.21 12.26
CA ILE A 838 31.88 35.12 13.26
C ILE A 838 30.80 36.20 13.08
N ASP A 839 31.14 37.32 12.43
CA ASP A 839 30.22 38.41 12.08
C ASP A 839 29.35 38.10 10.83
N LEU A 840 29.35 36.86 10.35
CA LEU A 840 28.44 36.36 9.31
C LEU A 840 26.97 36.46 9.73
N MET A 841 26.70 36.43 11.03
CA MET A 841 25.39 36.62 11.66
C MET A 841 24.25 35.92 10.89
N PRO A 842 24.21 34.56 10.90
CA PRO A 842 23.23 33.81 10.11
C PRO A 842 21.77 34.22 10.34
N GLY A 843 21.44 34.70 11.55
CA GLY A 843 20.13 35.27 11.89
C GLY A 843 19.68 36.42 10.99
N GLU A 844 20.53 37.44 10.81
CA GLU A 844 20.24 38.60 9.96
C GLU A 844 20.11 38.18 8.49
N LYS A 845 21.01 37.32 8.01
CA LYS A 845 20.96 36.78 6.64
C LYS A 845 19.73 35.93 6.38
N TYR A 846 19.24 35.23 7.40
CA TYR A 846 18.00 34.49 7.29
C TYR A 846 16.78 35.42 7.23
N ILE A 847 16.76 36.50 8.01
CA ILE A 847 15.70 37.52 7.91
C ILE A 847 15.69 38.16 6.52
N GLU A 848 16.87 38.50 5.95
CA GLU A 848 17.00 38.98 4.57
C GLU A 848 16.41 37.96 3.56
N TYR A 849 16.77 36.68 3.71
CA TYR A 849 16.23 35.59 2.90
C TYR A 849 14.70 35.50 2.97
N LEU A 850 14.12 35.55 4.17
CA LEU A 850 12.67 35.47 4.36
C LEU A 850 11.95 36.66 3.73
N ARG A 851 12.47 37.88 3.89
CA ARG A 851 11.92 39.08 3.25
C ARG A 851 11.98 38.96 1.73
N ALA A 852 13.13 38.59 1.18
CA ALA A 852 13.32 38.44 -0.26
C ALA A 852 12.39 37.37 -0.85
N LYS A 853 12.27 36.22 -0.19
CA LYS A 853 11.48 35.09 -0.69
C LYS A 853 9.97 35.29 -0.53
N PHE A 854 9.50 35.89 0.57
CA PHE A 854 8.07 35.88 0.92
C PHE A 854 7.38 37.24 0.88
N LEU A 855 8.12 38.35 0.92
CA LEU A 855 7.56 39.71 0.91
C LEU A 855 7.89 40.48 -0.37
N SER A 856 9.06 40.24 -0.98
CA SER A 856 9.55 41.01 -2.13
C SER A 856 9.63 40.22 -3.45
N ALA A 857 9.36 38.91 -3.44
CA ALA A 857 9.47 38.08 -4.65
C ALA A 857 8.40 38.45 -5.71
N PRO A 858 8.70 38.30 -7.02
CA PRO A 858 7.72 38.59 -8.07
C PRO A 858 6.44 37.75 -8.00
N ASP A 859 6.50 36.56 -7.39
CA ASP A 859 5.36 35.63 -7.24
C ASP A 859 4.63 35.75 -5.89
N VAL A 860 4.83 36.83 -5.12
CA VAL A 860 4.18 37.04 -3.80
C VAL A 860 2.66 37.02 -3.90
N ASP A 861 2.06 37.63 -4.91
CA ASP A 861 0.58 37.62 -5.05
C ASP A 861 0.03 36.21 -5.28
N LEU A 862 0.77 35.34 -5.97
CA LEU A 862 0.42 33.92 -6.08
C LEU A 862 0.54 33.21 -4.73
N LYS A 863 1.58 33.48 -3.94
CA LYS A 863 1.75 32.91 -2.58
C LYS A 863 0.61 33.33 -1.65
N VAL A 864 0.20 34.60 -1.71
CA VAL A 864 -0.96 35.12 -0.97
C VAL A 864 -2.24 34.40 -1.40
N SER A 865 -2.45 34.23 -2.71
CA SER A 865 -3.62 33.53 -3.27
C SER A 865 -3.69 32.06 -2.82
N LEU A 866 -2.55 31.36 -2.82
CA LEU A 866 -2.43 29.98 -2.33
C LEU A 866 -2.68 29.87 -0.82
N TYR A 867 -2.04 30.73 -0.01
CA TYR A 867 -2.25 30.79 1.45
C TYR A 867 -3.72 31.05 1.80
N ARG A 868 -4.34 32.03 1.14
CA ARG A 868 -5.77 32.35 1.30
C ARG A 868 -6.64 31.13 1.03
N LYS A 869 -6.42 30.43 -0.09
CA LYS A 869 -7.22 29.27 -0.46
C LYS A 869 -7.04 28.09 0.49
N LEU A 870 -5.82 27.87 0.99
CA LEU A 870 -5.55 26.86 2.03
C LEU A 870 -6.30 27.19 3.32
N LYS A 871 -6.28 28.44 3.78
CA LYS A 871 -7.00 28.86 5.00
C LYS A 871 -8.51 28.77 4.88
N GLN A 872 -9.08 29.17 3.74
CA GLN A 872 -10.52 28.97 3.49
C GLN A 872 -10.88 27.48 3.53
N ASN A 873 -10.07 26.65 2.88
CA ASN A 873 -10.31 25.21 2.83
C ASN A 873 -10.24 24.57 4.23
N GLU A 874 -9.23 24.93 5.05
CA GLU A 874 -9.11 24.51 6.45
C GLU A 874 -10.37 24.85 7.25
N MET A 875 -10.76 26.13 7.28
CA MET A 875 -11.93 26.60 8.01
C MET A 875 -13.23 25.93 7.56
N LEU A 876 -13.44 25.78 6.24
CA LEU A 876 -14.64 25.12 5.70
C LEU A 876 -14.69 23.63 6.07
N ARG A 877 -13.55 22.93 6.06
CA ARG A 877 -13.49 21.50 6.45
C ARG A 877 -13.78 21.33 7.93
N SER A 878 -13.23 22.17 8.79
CA SER A 878 -13.51 22.14 10.23
C SER A 878 -14.99 22.44 10.52
N ALA A 879 -15.55 23.51 9.94
CA ALA A 879 -16.95 23.87 10.11
C ALA A 879 -17.90 22.76 9.59
N LEU A 880 -17.63 22.20 8.41
CA LEU A 880 -18.41 21.11 7.85
C LEU A 880 -18.33 19.85 8.70
N THR A 881 -17.14 19.51 9.21
CA THR A 881 -16.96 18.35 10.08
C THR A 881 -17.75 18.50 11.39
N GLN A 882 -17.69 19.68 12.03
CA GLN A 882 -18.49 19.95 13.23
C GLN A 882 -19.99 19.90 12.95
N LYS A 883 -20.44 20.39 11.78
CA LYS A 883 -21.83 20.25 11.34
C LYS A 883 -22.22 18.77 11.18
N MET A 884 -21.40 17.98 10.50
CA MET A 884 -21.65 16.54 10.30
C MET A 884 -21.65 15.73 11.61
N LYS A 885 -20.88 16.18 12.61
CA LYS A 885 -20.91 15.63 13.98
C LYS A 885 -22.14 16.06 14.80
N GLY A 886 -22.94 17.01 14.31
CA GLY A 886 -24.08 17.58 15.03
C GLY A 886 -23.69 18.66 16.06
N GLU A 887 -22.45 19.15 16.02
CA GLU A 887 -21.91 20.17 16.93
C GLU A 887 -22.15 21.60 16.42
N MET A 888 -22.59 21.74 15.16
CA MET A 888 -22.91 23.02 14.51
C MET A 888 -24.20 22.89 13.70
N SER A 889 -25.07 23.90 13.77
CA SER A 889 -26.32 23.91 12.99
C SER A 889 -26.09 24.23 11.51
N GLN A 890 -27.03 23.83 10.64
CA GLN A 890 -26.99 24.18 9.20
C GLN A 890 -26.98 25.70 8.97
N GLU A 891 -27.72 26.46 9.79
CA GLU A 891 -27.78 27.93 9.70
C GLU A 891 -26.43 28.56 10.04
N GLN A 892 -25.82 28.14 11.16
CA GLN A 892 -24.49 28.61 11.56
C GLN A 892 -23.42 28.23 10.51
N PHE A 893 -23.48 27.02 9.96
CA PHE A 893 -22.56 26.59 8.90
C PHE A 893 -22.70 27.45 7.64
N ASN A 894 -23.93 27.70 7.16
CA ASN A 894 -24.17 28.53 5.98
C ASN A 894 -23.66 29.96 6.18
N TRP A 895 -23.86 30.51 7.38
CA TRP A 895 -23.35 31.83 7.74
C TRP A 895 -21.81 31.87 7.76
N LEU A 896 -21.16 30.93 8.43
CA LEU A 896 -19.69 30.84 8.47
C LEU A 896 -19.12 30.65 7.05
N LYS A 897 -19.70 29.74 6.26
CA LYS A 897 -19.33 29.53 4.86
C LYS A 897 -19.40 30.82 4.05
N GLY A 898 -20.47 31.61 4.21
CA GLY A 898 -20.61 32.91 3.53
C GLY A 898 -19.51 33.91 3.89
N LEU A 899 -19.10 33.98 5.16
CA LEU A 899 -17.98 34.83 5.59
C LEU A 899 -16.63 34.32 5.07
N ILE A 900 -16.41 32.99 5.10
CA ILE A 900 -15.15 32.37 4.65
C ILE A 900 -14.98 32.49 3.12
N ASP A 901 -16.05 32.24 2.35
CA ASP A 901 -16.04 32.43 0.89
C ASP A 901 -15.83 33.91 0.53
N GLY A 902 -16.28 34.83 1.38
CA GLY A 902 -16.07 36.28 1.24
C GLY A 902 -14.60 36.71 1.20
N PHE A 903 -13.68 35.90 1.74
CA PHE A 903 -12.24 36.20 1.73
C PHE A 903 -11.60 36.24 0.34
N ASP A 904 -12.29 35.79 -0.72
CA ASP A 904 -11.81 35.89 -2.09
C ASP A 904 -11.64 37.35 -2.56
N ARG A 905 -12.23 38.31 -1.85
CA ARG A 905 -12.17 39.75 -2.16
C ARG A 905 -11.61 40.52 -0.98
N ASP A 906 -10.64 41.40 -1.23
CA ASP A 906 -10.20 42.36 -0.22
C ASP A 906 -11.24 43.49 -0.14
N ILE A 907 -11.66 43.85 1.08
CA ILE A 907 -12.68 44.88 1.31
C ILE A 907 -11.98 46.24 1.31
N PRO A 908 -12.36 47.18 0.42
CA PRO A 908 -11.80 48.53 0.42
C PRO A 908 -12.01 49.20 1.78
N ARG A 909 -10.97 49.85 2.32
CA ARG A 909 -11.09 50.63 3.56
C ARG A 909 -11.90 51.90 3.28
N GLU A 910 -13.20 51.86 3.57
CA GLU A 910 -14.08 53.03 3.42
C GLU A 910 -13.90 54.06 4.57
N SER A 911 -13.21 53.73 5.66
CA SER A 911 -12.95 54.65 6.78
C SER A 911 -11.69 54.29 7.59
N TYR A 912 -11.08 55.30 8.21
CA TYR A 912 -9.97 55.15 9.16
C TYR A 912 -10.47 54.42 10.43
N ILE A 913 -10.09 53.15 10.62
CA ILE A 913 -10.35 52.43 11.87
C ILE A 913 -9.28 52.89 12.88
N ILE A 914 -9.65 53.80 13.79
CA ILE A 914 -8.72 54.48 14.69
C ILE A 914 -8.45 53.70 16.00
N ALA A 915 -9.23 52.66 16.35
CA ALA A 915 -9.05 51.97 17.63
C ALA A 915 -9.28 50.46 17.56
N GLY A 916 -8.31 49.68 18.05
CA GLY A 916 -8.52 48.27 18.39
C GLY A 916 -9.53 48.16 19.54
N GLY A 917 -10.61 47.42 19.32
CA GLY A 917 -11.75 47.31 20.23
C GLY A 917 -12.17 45.86 20.51
N LYS A 918 -13.39 45.68 21.00
CA LYS A 918 -14.01 44.34 21.09
C LYS A 918 -14.47 43.86 19.69
N PRO A 919 -14.41 42.56 19.39
CA PRO A 919 -14.92 42.02 18.13
C PRO A 919 -16.40 42.40 17.91
N GLY A 920 -16.73 42.81 16.69
CA GLY A 920 -18.08 43.19 16.27
C GLY A 920 -18.66 42.24 15.20
N ILE A 921 -19.52 42.75 14.33
CA ILE A 921 -20.08 41.98 13.20
C ILE A 921 -19.04 41.85 12.08
N GLY A 922 -18.79 40.63 11.60
CA GLY A 922 -17.79 40.34 10.58
C GLY A 922 -16.73 39.35 11.07
N VAL A 923 -15.53 39.42 10.49
CA VAL A 923 -14.39 38.59 10.89
C VAL A 923 -13.33 39.47 11.51
N TYR A 924 -12.86 39.08 12.69
CA TYR A 924 -11.90 39.81 13.50
C TYR A 924 -10.73 38.91 13.90
N GLU A 925 -9.58 39.53 14.16
CA GLU A 925 -8.41 38.85 14.73
C GLU A 925 -8.74 38.32 16.14
N PHE A 926 -8.34 37.10 16.45
CA PHE A 926 -8.43 36.61 17.82
C PHE A 926 -7.26 37.15 18.67
N THR A 927 -7.58 37.84 19.76
CA THR A 927 -6.60 38.41 20.68
C THR A 927 -6.83 37.92 22.11
N LEU A 928 -5.74 37.73 22.86
CA LEU A 928 -5.77 37.44 24.29
C LEU A 928 -4.82 38.40 25.02
N GLU A 929 -5.33 39.12 26.02
CA GLU A 929 -4.62 40.25 26.67
C GLU A 929 -4.08 41.28 25.65
N GLY A 930 -4.87 41.55 24.61
CA GLY A 930 -4.51 42.49 23.53
C GLY A 930 -3.42 42.00 22.57
N ARG A 931 -2.99 40.74 22.68
CA ARG A 931 -1.98 40.11 21.80
C ARG A 931 -2.66 39.22 20.76
N LYS A 932 -2.38 39.42 19.47
CA LYS A 932 -2.89 38.61 18.35
C LYS A 932 -2.40 37.16 18.45
N LEU A 933 -3.31 36.22 18.23
CA LEU A 933 -3.04 34.81 18.04
C LEU A 933 -3.14 34.51 16.55
N GLU A 934 -1.99 34.32 15.90
CA GLU A 934 -1.91 34.21 14.43
C GLU A 934 -2.62 32.93 13.94
N GLY A 935 -3.48 33.07 12.92
CA GLY A 935 -4.26 31.97 12.38
C GLY A 935 -5.55 31.62 13.14
N ALA A 936 -5.89 32.37 14.19
CA ALA A 936 -7.16 32.28 14.91
C ALA A 936 -8.02 33.54 14.72
N TYR A 937 -9.34 33.34 14.67
CA TYR A 937 -10.30 34.38 14.26
C TYR A 937 -11.53 34.41 15.15
N VAL A 938 -12.23 35.55 15.15
CA VAL A 938 -13.55 35.70 15.78
C VAL A 938 -14.56 36.09 14.70
N PHE A 939 -15.61 35.30 14.56
CA PHE A 939 -16.72 35.51 13.64
C PHE A 939 -17.91 36.07 14.42
N GLY A 940 -18.42 37.22 14.00
CA GLY A 940 -19.54 37.89 14.66
C GLY A 940 -20.74 38.10 13.74
N ARG A 941 -21.95 37.80 14.23
CA ARG A 941 -23.22 38.17 13.59
C ARG A 941 -24.24 38.68 14.59
N ARG A 942 -25.32 39.29 14.09
CA ARG A 942 -26.46 39.70 14.90
C ARG A 942 -27.61 38.71 14.72
N VAL A 943 -28.05 38.10 15.81
CA VAL A 943 -29.17 37.15 15.87
C VAL A 943 -30.15 37.63 16.93
N ASN A 944 -31.41 37.88 16.55
CA ASN A 944 -32.47 38.35 17.46
C ASN A 944 -32.07 39.58 18.30
N GLY A 945 -31.34 40.52 17.69
CA GLY A 945 -30.86 41.74 18.36
C GLY A 945 -29.65 41.55 19.30
N ARG A 946 -29.15 40.32 19.47
CA ARG A 946 -27.93 40.01 20.23
C ARG A 946 -26.76 39.70 19.31
N GLU A 947 -25.55 39.98 19.76
CA GLU A 947 -24.32 39.61 19.06
C GLU A 947 -23.95 38.16 19.42
N GLU A 948 -23.80 37.33 18.39
CA GLU A 948 -23.26 35.97 18.51
C GLU A 948 -21.82 36.00 18.01
N LEU A 949 -20.87 35.62 18.88
CA LEU A 949 -19.44 35.56 18.58
C LEU A 949 -18.95 34.11 18.65
N ILE A 950 -18.42 33.60 17.54
CA ILE A 950 -17.79 32.28 17.44
C ILE A 950 -16.29 32.47 17.25
N ILE A 951 -15.49 31.84 18.12
CA ILE A 951 -14.03 31.77 17.99
C ILE A 951 -13.69 30.58 17.10
N TYR A 952 -12.78 30.81 16.15
CA TYR A 952 -12.09 29.78 15.40
C TYR A 952 -10.65 29.65 15.88
N ILE A 953 -10.28 28.44 16.30
CA ILE A 953 -8.89 28.06 16.57
C ILE A 953 -8.60 26.78 15.79
N PRO A 954 -7.58 26.76 14.92
CA PRO A 954 -7.28 25.57 14.12
C PRO A 954 -6.77 24.42 15.00
N ASP A 955 -7.04 23.18 14.61
CA ASP A 955 -6.50 21.95 15.20
C ASP A 955 -6.64 21.87 16.73
N THR A 956 -7.83 22.23 17.25
CA THR A 956 -8.07 22.18 18.69
C THR A 956 -7.99 20.75 19.23
N PRO A 957 -7.44 20.55 20.44
CA PRO A 957 -7.27 19.21 20.99
C PRO A 957 -8.59 18.44 21.24
N ASP A 958 -9.73 19.11 21.32
CA ASP A 958 -11.05 18.46 21.42
C ASP A 958 -11.76 18.31 20.07
N GLY A 959 -11.09 18.67 18.96
CA GLY A 959 -11.62 18.58 17.60
C GLY A 959 -12.79 19.52 17.31
N LYS A 960 -12.93 20.58 18.12
CA LYS A 960 -14.00 21.59 18.05
C LYS A 960 -13.41 22.97 17.82
N ASP A 961 -12.99 23.20 16.57
CA ASP A 961 -12.24 24.38 16.16
C ASP A 961 -13.09 25.66 16.21
N PHE A 962 -14.38 25.56 15.88
CA PHE A 962 -15.36 26.61 16.09
C PHE A 962 -16.11 26.41 17.40
N PHE A 963 -16.13 27.43 18.24
CA PHE A 963 -16.86 27.40 19.51
C PHE A 963 -17.29 28.81 19.96
N PRO A 964 -18.39 28.92 20.71
CA PRO A 964 -18.86 30.21 21.21
C PRO A 964 -17.86 30.83 22.19
N VAL A 965 -17.74 32.16 22.19
CA VAL A 965 -16.80 32.89 23.06
C VAL A 965 -16.99 32.55 24.55
N GLU A 966 -18.21 32.24 24.96
CA GLU A 966 -18.58 31.85 26.32
C GLU A 966 -17.88 30.56 26.78
N ALA A 967 -17.52 29.67 25.85
CA ALA A 967 -16.82 28.42 26.17
C ALA A 967 -15.30 28.61 26.39
N LEU A 968 -14.73 29.77 26.04
CA LEU A 968 -13.30 30.01 26.10
C LEU A 968 -12.72 29.83 27.51
N ALA A 969 -13.40 30.38 28.53
CA ALA A 969 -12.95 30.29 29.92
C ALA A 969 -12.81 28.84 30.41
N ALA A 970 -13.77 27.98 30.06
CA ALA A 970 -13.75 26.57 30.43
C ALA A 970 -12.63 25.81 29.71
N ARG A 971 -12.39 26.12 28.43
CA ARG A 971 -11.32 25.49 27.65
C ARG A 971 -9.93 25.88 28.14
N LEU A 972 -9.72 27.12 28.57
CA LEU A 972 -8.44 27.59 29.12
C LEU A 972 -8.03 26.89 30.45
N LYS A 973 -8.94 26.16 31.11
CA LYS A 973 -8.59 25.29 32.24
C LYS A 973 -7.78 24.07 31.81
N SER A 974 -7.94 23.61 30.56
CA SER A 974 -7.20 22.48 30.03
C SER A 974 -5.75 22.88 29.75
N TRP A 975 -4.80 22.20 30.39
CA TRP A 975 -3.37 22.39 30.14
C TRP A 975 -3.04 22.22 28.65
N ARG A 976 -3.60 21.19 28.01
CA ARG A 976 -3.35 20.87 26.60
C ARG A 976 -3.86 21.98 25.68
N TYR A 977 -5.04 22.51 25.98
CA TYR A 977 -5.59 23.65 25.27
C TYR A 977 -4.75 24.92 25.48
N GLY A 978 -4.31 25.19 26.72
CA GLY A 978 -3.39 26.29 27.02
C GLY A 978 -2.09 26.22 26.25
N GLN A 979 -1.45 25.05 26.20
CA GLN A 979 -0.26 24.80 25.40
C GLN A 979 -0.49 25.00 23.90
N HIS A 980 -1.67 24.62 23.39
CA HIS A 980 -2.05 24.87 22.01
C HIS A 980 -2.17 26.37 21.70
N ILE A 981 -2.80 27.15 22.57
CA ILE A 981 -2.89 28.62 22.44
C ILE A 981 -1.51 29.28 22.41
N LEU A 982 -0.56 28.83 23.24
CA LEU A 982 0.80 29.36 23.28
C LEU A 982 1.56 29.18 21.95
N LYS A 983 1.22 28.17 21.15
CA LYS A 983 1.79 27.97 19.81
C LYS A 983 1.31 29.00 18.79
N LEU A 984 0.13 29.59 19.00
CA LEU A 984 -0.44 30.62 18.13
C LEU A 984 0.09 32.03 18.47
N ALA A 985 0.73 32.19 19.63
CA ALA A 985 1.32 33.43 20.08
C ALA A 985 2.74 33.64 19.51
N ARG A 986 3.08 34.90 19.20
CA ARG A 986 4.47 35.34 18.99
C ARG A 986 5.30 35.05 20.24
N LEU A 987 6.57 34.67 20.07
CA LEU A 987 7.47 34.33 21.17
C LEU A 987 7.58 35.45 22.21
N GLU A 988 7.76 36.68 21.75
CA GLU A 988 7.83 37.88 22.59
C GLU A 988 6.60 38.04 23.51
N HIS A 989 5.44 37.56 23.07
CA HIS A 989 4.17 37.70 23.80
C HIS A 989 3.81 36.48 24.66
N ARG A 990 4.56 35.35 24.58
CA ARG A 990 4.19 34.09 25.23
C ARG A 990 4.05 34.22 26.74
N ASN A 991 4.97 34.89 27.41
CA ASN A 991 4.91 35.08 28.87
C ASN A 991 3.64 35.80 29.33
N VAL A 992 3.17 36.79 28.57
CA VAL A 992 1.94 37.55 28.87
C VAL A 992 0.72 36.63 28.78
N ILE A 993 0.68 35.80 27.74
CA ILE A 993 -0.42 34.86 27.48
C ILE A 993 -0.40 33.69 28.47
N GLU A 994 0.78 33.14 28.77
CA GLU A 994 0.97 32.05 29.74
C GLU A 994 0.51 32.49 31.14
N ASN A 995 0.86 33.70 31.56
CA ASN A 995 0.39 34.29 32.82
C ASN A 995 -1.14 34.49 32.86
N LYS A 996 -1.80 34.63 31.71
CA LYS A 996 -3.27 34.66 31.66
C LYS A 996 -3.86 33.26 31.74
N ILE A 997 -3.30 32.29 31.02
CA ILE A 997 -3.74 30.89 31.00
C ILE A 997 -3.60 30.26 32.40
N SER A 998 -2.47 30.49 33.07
CA SER A 998 -2.18 29.92 34.39
C SER A 998 -3.20 30.34 35.45
N ARG A 999 -3.77 31.54 35.35
CA ARG A 999 -4.86 32.01 36.22
C ARG A 999 -6.15 31.20 36.07
N TYR A 1000 -6.41 30.62 34.90
CA TYR A 1000 -7.55 29.73 34.69
C TYR A 1000 -7.24 28.29 35.11
N SER A 1001 -6.02 27.80 34.86
CA SER A 1001 -5.65 26.41 35.18
C SER A 1001 -5.57 26.12 36.69
N HIS A 1002 -5.20 27.11 37.51
CA HIS A 1002 -5.08 26.96 38.98
C HIS A 1002 -6.39 27.29 39.74
N TRP A 1003 -7.47 27.65 39.04
CA TRP A 1003 -8.71 28.12 39.67
C TRP A 1003 -9.72 26.98 39.93
N SER A 1004 -10.06 26.77 41.21
CA SER A 1004 -10.99 25.72 41.65
C SER A 1004 -12.46 26.18 41.83
N GLY A 1005 -12.76 27.48 41.74
CA GLY A 1005 -14.11 28.04 41.88
C GLY A 1005 -14.89 28.20 40.55
N PRO A 1006 -16.15 28.71 40.59
CA PRO A 1006 -16.87 29.14 39.38
C PRO A 1006 -16.10 30.29 38.74
N ILE A 1007 -15.76 30.18 37.45
CA ILE A 1007 -15.15 31.29 36.70
C ILE A 1007 -16.27 32.28 36.37
N SER A 1008 -16.22 33.50 36.89
CA SER A 1008 -17.29 34.49 36.71
C SER A 1008 -17.10 35.44 35.50
N SER A 1009 -15.99 35.36 34.77
CA SER A 1009 -15.77 36.23 33.60
C SER A 1009 -15.09 35.51 32.43
N THR A 1010 -15.78 35.43 31.30
CA THR A 1010 -15.19 35.12 29.98
C THR A 1010 -14.04 36.09 29.68
N PRO A 1011 -12.89 35.63 29.12
CA PRO A 1011 -11.81 36.54 28.73
C PRO A 1011 -12.35 37.65 27.83
N VAL A 1012 -12.08 38.91 28.18
CA VAL A 1012 -12.45 40.04 27.33
C VAL A 1012 -11.46 40.08 26.16
N LEU A 1013 -12.00 40.03 24.95
CA LEU A 1013 -11.21 40.16 23.72
C LEU A 1013 -11.07 41.65 23.43
N GLU A 1014 -9.89 42.22 23.67
CA GLU A 1014 -9.58 43.63 23.45
C GLU A 1014 -8.47 43.79 22.40
N ASN A 1015 -8.35 44.98 21.82
CA ASN A 1015 -7.39 45.28 20.76
C ASN A 1015 -7.52 44.35 19.53
N SER A 1016 -8.75 43.94 19.21
CA SER A 1016 -9.05 43.09 18.05
C SER A 1016 -9.39 43.93 16.82
N TYR A 1017 -8.74 43.64 15.68
CA TYR A 1017 -8.92 44.35 14.42
C TYR A 1017 -9.74 43.52 13.41
N PRO A 1018 -10.55 44.15 12.55
CA PRO A 1018 -11.28 43.43 11.52
C PRO A 1018 -10.35 42.92 10.41
N VAL A 1019 -10.58 41.70 9.96
CA VAL A 1019 -9.84 41.06 8.87
C VAL A 1019 -10.45 41.52 7.53
N LEU A 1020 -9.85 42.55 6.94
CA LEU A 1020 -10.36 43.17 5.70
C LEU A 1020 -9.66 42.66 4.42
N ALA A 1021 -8.42 42.18 4.54
CA ALA A 1021 -7.63 41.71 3.41
C ALA A 1021 -6.71 40.56 3.82
N PHE A 1022 -6.85 39.39 3.18
CA PHE A 1022 -6.04 38.21 3.51
C PHE A 1022 -4.55 38.36 3.14
N LYS A 1023 -4.22 39.32 2.28
CA LYS A 1023 -2.83 39.74 2.04
C LYS A 1023 -2.15 40.25 3.31
N GLN A 1024 -2.90 40.95 4.17
CA GLN A 1024 -2.41 41.41 5.47
C GLN A 1024 -2.23 40.25 6.45
N GLU A 1025 -3.11 39.24 6.41
CA GLU A 1025 -2.96 38.02 7.22
C GLU A 1025 -1.72 37.21 6.83
N TYR A 1026 -1.48 37.04 5.52
CA TYR A 1026 -0.26 36.41 5.02
C TYR A 1026 1.00 37.19 5.49
N TRP A 1027 1.01 38.51 5.34
CA TRP A 1027 2.12 39.34 5.82
C TRP A 1027 2.29 39.33 7.34
N SER A 1028 1.20 39.29 8.10
CA SER A 1028 1.21 39.16 9.56
C SER A 1028 1.89 37.85 9.98
N MET A 1029 1.57 36.74 9.29
CA MET A 1029 2.16 35.44 9.54
C MET A 1029 3.66 35.40 9.24
N ILE A 1030 4.08 35.89 8.06
CA ILE A 1030 5.50 36.00 7.71
C ILE A 1030 6.24 36.98 8.65
N GLY A 1031 5.58 38.08 9.01
CA GLY A 1031 6.10 39.08 9.94
C GLY A 1031 6.29 38.52 11.36
N ARG A 1032 5.38 37.67 11.84
CA ARG A 1032 5.57 36.88 13.06
C ARG A 1032 6.82 36.02 12.95
N PHE A 1033 6.98 35.27 11.86
CA PHE A 1033 8.13 34.39 11.71
C PHE A 1033 9.46 35.16 11.77
N ILE A 1034 9.53 36.30 11.09
CA ILE A 1034 10.68 37.21 11.13
C ILE A 1034 10.93 37.72 12.55
N ALA A 1035 9.88 38.15 13.26
CA ALA A 1035 10.01 38.66 14.63
C ALA A 1035 10.43 37.57 15.62
N ASP A 1036 9.92 36.34 15.46
CA ASP A 1036 10.26 35.20 16.31
C ASP A 1036 11.74 34.78 16.09
N VAL A 1037 12.23 34.81 14.84
CA VAL A 1037 13.66 34.61 14.52
C VAL A 1037 14.51 35.71 15.16
N ASP A 1038 14.17 36.97 14.95
CA ASP A 1038 14.92 38.12 15.48
C ASP A 1038 14.99 38.09 17.01
N TYR A 1039 13.87 37.81 17.69
CA TYR A 1039 13.81 37.67 19.14
C TYR A 1039 14.78 36.60 19.67
N GLN A 1040 14.93 35.48 18.94
CA GLN A 1040 15.82 34.39 19.33
C GLN A 1040 17.29 34.61 18.96
N THR A 1041 17.59 35.37 17.90
CA THR A 1041 18.97 35.62 17.45
C THR A 1041 19.62 36.85 18.09
N THR A 1042 18.82 37.76 18.64
CA THR A 1042 19.25 39.10 19.06
C THR A 1042 19.11 39.36 20.57
N SER A 1043 18.21 38.68 21.29
CA SER A 1043 17.94 39.00 22.72
C SER A 1043 18.88 38.29 23.72
N PRO A 1044 19.48 39.02 24.69
CA PRO A 1044 20.25 38.43 25.80
C PRO A 1044 19.36 38.12 27.01
N ALA A 1045 18.32 37.30 26.85
CA ALA A 1045 17.38 36.99 27.93
C ALA A 1045 17.84 35.80 28.82
N GLU A 1046 17.87 36.03 30.14
CA GLU A 1046 18.43 35.21 31.22
C GLU A 1046 17.81 33.80 31.45
N ALA A 1047 17.10 33.18 30.50
CA ALA A 1047 16.47 31.86 30.74
C ALA A 1047 16.43 30.87 29.55
N ILE A 1048 17.13 31.12 28.43
CA ILE A 1048 17.01 30.29 27.19
C ILE A 1048 18.28 29.47 26.91
N TRP A 1049 19.09 29.19 27.94
CA TRP A 1049 20.41 28.55 27.78
C TRP A 1049 20.42 27.01 27.96
N GLN A 1050 19.28 26.35 28.09
CA GLN A 1050 19.25 24.87 28.23
C GLN A 1050 18.94 24.07 26.97
N GLU A 1051 18.38 24.63 25.89
CA GLU A 1051 18.07 23.80 24.70
C GLU A 1051 18.20 24.57 23.37
N ALA A 1052 19.26 24.29 22.61
CA ALA A 1052 19.39 24.67 21.19
C ALA A 1052 18.22 24.12 20.31
N LYS A 1053 17.35 23.25 20.85
CA LYS A 1053 16.13 22.72 20.21
C LYS A 1053 15.11 23.80 19.82
N ILE A 1054 15.04 24.90 20.57
CA ILE A 1054 13.92 25.86 20.49
C ILE A 1054 13.84 26.56 19.11
N LEU A 1055 14.98 26.75 18.43
CA LEU A 1055 15.02 27.37 17.11
C LEU A 1055 14.57 26.41 15.99
N ILE A 1056 14.72 25.11 16.20
CA ILE A 1056 14.35 24.08 15.23
C ILE A 1056 12.85 23.76 15.33
N ASP A 1057 12.27 23.80 16.54
CA ASP A 1057 10.82 23.65 16.74
C ASP A 1057 10.02 24.89 16.28
N LEU A 1058 10.61 26.08 16.31
CA LEU A 1058 9.95 27.32 15.88
C LEU A 1058 9.59 27.32 14.38
N ALA A 1059 10.53 26.90 13.52
CA ALA A 1059 10.28 26.78 12.08
C ALA A 1059 9.14 25.79 11.79
N LEU A 1060 9.07 24.69 12.55
CA LEU A 1060 8.02 23.68 12.44
C LEU A 1060 6.64 24.22 12.85
N ASP A 1061 6.53 24.87 14.02
CA ASP A 1061 5.26 25.38 14.54
C ASP A 1061 4.72 26.56 13.72
N VAL A 1062 5.56 27.39 13.10
CA VAL A 1062 5.11 28.53 12.28
C VAL A 1062 4.83 28.12 10.82
N VAL A 1063 5.63 27.22 10.22
CA VAL A 1063 5.28 26.58 8.93
C VAL A 1063 3.93 25.87 9.04
N SER A 1064 3.59 25.36 10.23
CA SER A 1064 2.28 24.76 10.50
C SER A 1064 1.09 25.67 10.25
N LEU A 1065 1.29 26.97 10.45
CA LEU A 1065 0.26 27.98 10.28
C LEU A 1065 0.18 28.51 8.84
N LEU A 1066 1.27 28.37 8.06
CA LEU A 1066 1.37 28.80 6.66
C LEU A 1066 0.82 27.78 5.65
N ILE A 1067 0.87 26.47 5.95
CA ILE A 1067 0.36 25.42 5.04
C ILE A 1067 -0.65 24.50 5.76
N PRO A 1068 -1.80 24.99 6.24
CA PRO A 1068 -2.69 24.20 7.08
C PRO A 1068 -3.49 23.12 6.33
N PRO A 1069 -3.87 21.99 6.98
CA PRO A 1069 -3.41 21.52 8.29
C PRO A 1069 -2.12 20.69 8.19
N VAL A 1070 -1.22 20.93 9.13
CA VAL A 1070 0.17 20.48 9.07
C VAL A 1070 0.44 19.17 9.81
N GLY A 1071 -0.59 18.39 10.12
CA GLY A 1071 -0.41 16.98 10.52
C GLY A 1071 0.49 16.19 9.54
N ILE A 1072 0.60 16.65 8.29
CA ILE A 1072 1.39 16.04 7.22
C ILE A 1072 2.78 16.71 7.04
N VAL A 1073 2.88 18.05 7.05
CA VAL A 1073 4.18 18.76 6.83
C VAL A 1073 5.07 18.76 8.06
N VAL A 1074 4.53 18.95 9.27
CA VAL A 1074 5.31 18.97 10.53
C VAL A 1074 5.82 17.58 10.82
N SER A 1075 5.05 16.56 10.49
CA SER A 1075 5.45 15.16 10.59
C SER A 1075 6.64 14.83 9.67
N MET A 1076 6.62 15.26 8.39
CA MET A 1076 7.74 15.07 7.45
C MET A 1076 9.01 15.85 7.82
N LEU A 1077 8.89 17.08 8.31
CA LEU A 1077 10.04 17.87 8.77
C LEU A 1077 10.55 17.41 10.15
N ARG A 1078 9.69 16.97 11.08
CA ARG A 1078 10.09 16.34 12.36
C ARG A 1078 10.74 14.98 12.14
N ILE A 1079 10.36 14.21 11.11
CA ILE A 1079 11.05 12.99 10.69
C ILE A 1079 12.48 13.31 10.29
N THR A 1080 12.68 14.25 9.36
CA THR A 1080 14.01 14.62 8.87
C THR A 1080 14.87 15.23 9.99
N HIS A 1081 14.30 16.08 10.85
CA HIS A 1081 15.00 16.69 11.99
C HIS A 1081 15.36 15.66 13.08
N SER A 1082 14.46 14.74 13.42
CA SER A 1082 14.73 13.72 14.45
C SER A 1082 15.59 12.57 13.94
N VAL A 1083 15.69 12.36 12.62
CA VAL A 1083 16.71 11.49 12.02
C VAL A 1083 18.10 12.13 12.14
N VAL A 1084 18.24 13.44 11.88
CA VAL A 1084 19.51 14.15 12.04
C VAL A 1084 19.95 14.19 13.52
N LEU A 1085 19.06 14.51 14.46
CA LEU A 1085 19.36 14.46 15.90
C LEU A 1085 19.63 13.03 16.41
N GLY A 1086 18.99 12.03 15.83
CA GLY A 1086 19.25 10.62 16.13
C GLY A 1086 20.63 10.18 15.68
N ILE A 1087 21.07 10.64 14.50
CA ILE A 1087 22.43 10.42 13.97
C ILE A 1087 23.48 11.13 14.85
N VAL A 1088 23.22 12.38 15.26
CA VAL A 1088 24.10 13.15 16.16
C VAL A 1088 24.22 12.47 17.54
N ALA A 1089 23.11 12.11 18.18
CA ALA A 1089 23.13 11.44 19.48
C ALA A 1089 23.70 10.00 19.43
N SER A 1090 23.59 9.31 18.29
CA SER A 1090 24.25 8.01 18.05
C SER A 1090 25.77 8.19 17.90
N SER A 1091 26.19 9.26 17.23
CA SER A 1091 27.61 9.63 17.08
C SER A 1091 28.26 10.11 18.39
N GLU A 1092 27.46 10.53 19.37
CA GLU A 1092 27.87 10.89 20.74
C GLU A 1092 27.97 9.66 21.69
N GLY A 1093 27.63 8.45 21.22
CA GLY A 1093 27.59 7.23 22.05
C GLY A 1093 26.42 7.14 23.03
N ASN A 1094 25.40 8.00 22.85
CA ASN A 1094 24.22 8.06 23.69
C ASN A 1094 23.02 7.43 22.97
N ASP A 1095 23.07 6.10 22.81
CA ASP A 1095 22.09 5.29 22.07
C ASP A 1095 20.64 5.47 22.55
N LYS A 1096 20.46 5.88 23.81
CA LYS A 1096 19.15 6.14 24.42
C LYS A 1096 18.51 7.43 23.90
N ALA A 1097 19.31 8.48 23.71
CA ALA A 1097 18.90 9.75 23.09
C ALA A 1097 18.80 9.62 21.56
N ALA A 1098 19.68 8.83 20.93
CA ALA A 1098 19.59 8.50 19.50
C ALA A 1098 18.26 7.83 19.15
N ASN A 1099 17.90 6.77 19.89
CA ASN A 1099 16.62 6.11 19.76
C ASN A 1099 15.46 7.05 20.13
N ALA A 1100 15.69 8.01 21.05
CA ALA A 1100 14.90 9.23 21.35
C ALA A 1100 14.25 9.83 20.10
N HIS A 1101 15.17 10.26 19.27
CA HIS A 1101 14.92 11.05 18.09
C HIS A 1101 14.44 10.15 16.94
N PHE A 1102 14.96 8.94 16.78
CA PHE A 1102 14.43 7.99 15.79
C PHE A 1102 12.97 7.56 16.06
N ALA A 1103 12.58 7.35 17.33
CA ALA A 1103 11.18 7.06 17.66
C ALA A 1103 10.26 8.28 17.50
N THR A 1104 10.78 9.49 17.67
CA THR A 1104 10.04 10.74 17.41
C THR A 1104 9.83 10.96 15.92
N ALA A 1105 10.81 10.60 15.08
CA ALA A 1105 10.64 10.51 13.63
C ALA A 1105 9.56 9.47 13.28
N TRP A 1106 9.59 8.28 13.90
CA TRP A 1106 8.62 7.22 13.65
C TRP A 1106 7.18 7.61 14.06
N ARG A 1107 7.00 8.34 15.17
CA ARG A 1107 5.69 8.88 15.60
C ARG A 1107 5.16 9.93 14.63
N GLY A 1108 6.02 10.82 14.12
CA GLY A 1108 5.67 11.75 13.04
C GLY A 1108 5.15 11.02 11.80
N ALA A 1109 5.79 9.92 11.41
CA ALA A 1109 5.38 9.11 10.24
C ALA A 1109 4.00 8.44 10.42
N ILE A 1110 3.61 8.09 11.64
CA ILE A 1110 2.30 7.49 11.93
C ILE A 1110 1.19 8.55 12.06
N THR A 1111 1.49 9.74 12.58
CA THR A 1111 0.54 10.87 12.56
C THR A 1111 0.27 11.35 11.13
N LEU A 1112 1.28 11.26 10.25
CA LEU A 1112 1.14 11.45 8.80
C LEU A 1112 0.09 10.49 8.21
N TYR A 1113 0.07 9.22 8.62
CA TYR A 1113 -0.83 8.15 8.15
C TYR A 1113 -2.29 8.38 8.58
N ILE A 1114 -2.52 8.73 9.85
CA ILE A 1114 -3.88 8.95 10.38
C ILE A 1114 -4.46 10.27 9.86
N GLY A 1115 -3.63 11.32 9.77
CA GLY A 1115 -4.01 12.62 9.21
C GLY A 1115 -4.24 12.61 7.69
N THR A 1116 -3.54 11.77 6.92
CA THR A 1116 -3.78 11.65 5.47
C THR A 1116 -5.04 10.84 5.14
N VAL A 1117 -5.32 9.74 5.84
CA VAL A 1117 -6.50 8.91 5.55
C VAL A 1117 -7.82 9.59 5.97
N ALA A 1118 -7.82 10.36 7.05
CA ALA A 1118 -9.01 11.08 7.53
C ALA A 1118 -9.21 12.44 6.84
N SER A 1119 -8.14 13.07 6.33
CA SER A 1119 -8.17 14.48 5.92
C SER A 1119 -7.76 14.71 4.44
N VAL A 1120 -7.13 13.77 3.76
CA VAL A 1120 -6.74 13.91 2.36
C VAL A 1120 -7.35 12.75 1.55
N GLY A 1121 -8.33 13.07 0.71
CA GLY A 1121 -8.90 12.15 -0.29
C GLY A 1121 -7.93 11.85 -1.44
N ALA A 1122 -6.67 11.55 -1.12
CA ALA A 1122 -5.58 11.23 -2.03
C ALA A 1122 -4.95 9.89 -1.64
N PRO A 1123 -4.50 9.07 -2.61
CA PRO A 1123 -3.43 8.15 -2.32
C PRO A 1123 -2.17 9.00 -2.16
N VAL A 1124 -1.79 9.35 -0.94
CA VAL A 1124 -0.38 9.62 -0.68
C VAL A 1124 0.06 8.57 0.31
N ASN A 1125 0.62 7.49 -0.25
CA ASN A 1125 1.71 6.73 0.33
C ASN A 1125 1.77 6.62 1.88
N ALA A 1126 0.66 6.25 2.50
CA ALA A 1126 0.65 5.35 3.64
C ALA A 1126 1.31 4.00 3.27
N VAL A 1127 1.28 3.67 1.97
CA VAL A 1127 2.11 2.65 1.31
C VAL A 1127 3.47 3.20 0.84
N GLY A 1128 3.87 4.38 1.30
CA GLY A 1128 5.25 4.87 1.27
C GLY A 1128 6.02 4.50 2.53
N LEU A 1129 5.31 4.16 3.61
CA LEU A 1129 5.84 3.36 4.72
C LEU A 1129 5.55 1.87 4.53
N LEU A 1130 4.53 1.52 3.74
CA LEU A 1130 4.47 0.22 3.05
C LEU A 1130 5.17 0.29 1.67
N SER A 1131 6.14 1.21 1.47
CA SER A 1131 7.03 1.21 0.29
C SER A 1131 7.94 -0.01 0.30
N ARG A 1132 7.91 -0.70 1.43
CA ARG A 1132 8.42 -2.03 1.60
C ARG A 1132 7.33 -3.07 1.38
N ILE A 1133 6.32 -2.97 0.52
CA ILE A 1133 5.56 -4.20 0.16
C ILE A 1133 6.47 -5.09 -0.67
N LYS A 1134 7.31 -4.54 -1.54
CA LYS A 1134 8.39 -5.32 -2.16
C LYS A 1134 9.44 -5.71 -1.13
N ASP A 1135 9.88 -4.83 -0.24
CA ASP A 1135 10.85 -5.20 0.79
C ASP A 1135 10.25 -5.99 1.98
N ILE A 1136 8.92 -6.13 2.15
CA ILE A 1136 8.21 -6.97 3.14
C ILE A 1136 7.79 -8.27 2.45
N THR A 1137 7.51 -8.27 1.15
CA THR A 1137 7.41 -9.51 0.36
C THR A 1137 8.79 -10.14 0.25
N ASP A 1138 9.83 -9.35 0.01
CA ASP A 1138 11.23 -9.76 0.03
C ASP A 1138 11.64 -10.05 1.47
N LEU A 1139 11.39 -9.24 2.50
CA LEU A 1139 11.76 -9.57 3.89
C LEU A 1139 10.94 -10.71 4.51
N VAL A 1140 9.63 -10.83 4.25
CA VAL A 1140 8.81 -11.97 4.73
C VAL A 1140 9.15 -13.21 3.93
N SER A 1141 9.36 -13.14 2.62
CA SER A 1141 9.92 -14.29 1.90
C SER A 1141 11.33 -14.58 2.44
N THR A 1142 12.17 -13.56 2.71
CA THR A 1142 13.61 -13.67 3.09
C THR A 1142 13.78 -14.20 4.50
N VAL A 1143 12.82 -13.90 5.39
CA VAL A 1143 12.82 -14.29 6.80
C VAL A 1143 12.02 -15.58 7.03
N THR A 1144 10.97 -15.86 6.24
CA THR A 1144 10.11 -17.04 6.46
C THR A 1144 10.40 -18.20 5.51
N GLY A 1145 11.08 -17.97 4.39
CA GLY A 1145 11.30 -18.98 3.35
C GLY A 1145 10.06 -19.35 2.55
N VAL A 1146 8.86 -18.90 2.95
CA VAL A 1146 7.61 -19.20 2.26
C VAL A 1146 7.25 -18.05 1.31
N PRO A 1147 7.15 -18.31 0.01
CA PRO A 1147 6.68 -17.35 -0.97
C PRO A 1147 5.18 -17.13 -0.79
N VAL A 1148 4.87 -15.92 -0.34
CA VAL A 1148 3.51 -15.42 -0.25
C VAL A 1148 3.00 -15.23 -1.68
N GLY A 1149 1.98 -15.99 -2.06
CA GLY A 1149 1.44 -15.98 -3.42
C GLY A 1149 0.98 -14.59 -3.84
N ILE A 1150 1.38 -14.18 -5.04
CA ILE A 1150 1.02 -12.91 -5.67
C ILE A 1150 -0.49 -12.65 -5.60
N SER A 1151 -1.36 -13.67 -5.61
CA SER A 1151 -2.83 -13.56 -5.48
C SER A 1151 -3.31 -12.96 -4.15
N TYR A 1152 -2.64 -13.28 -3.04
CA TYR A 1152 -2.96 -12.78 -1.70
C TYR A 1152 -2.51 -11.33 -1.51
N ILE A 1153 -1.43 -10.96 -2.22
CA ILE A 1153 -0.91 -9.60 -2.26
C ILE A 1153 -1.54 -8.77 -3.39
N THR A 1154 -2.01 -9.29 -4.52
CA THR A 1154 -2.63 -8.48 -5.60
C THR A 1154 -3.98 -7.93 -5.21
N ALA A 1155 -4.71 -8.66 -4.37
CA ALA A 1155 -5.91 -8.16 -3.72
C ALA A 1155 -5.59 -6.85 -2.95
N VAL A 1156 -4.49 -6.81 -2.20
CA VAL A 1156 -4.12 -5.65 -1.35
C VAL A 1156 -3.12 -4.67 -2.01
N ALA A 1157 -2.37 -5.08 -3.01
CA ALA A 1157 -1.24 -4.37 -3.62
C ALA A 1157 -1.25 -4.59 -5.13
N VAL A 1158 -1.90 -3.65 -5.81
CA VAL A 1158 -1.64 -3.38 -7.23
C VAL A 1158 -0.17 -2.93 -7.31
N PRO A 1159 0.60 -3.32 -8.34
CA PRO A 1159 1.91 -2.75 -8.59
C PRO A 1159 1.83 -1.22 -8.51
N GLN A 1160 2.83 -0.54 -7.93
CA GLN A 1160 2.99 0.89 -8.17
C GLN A 1160 3.33 1.05 -9.66
N TYR A 1161 2.31 1.14 -10.51
CA TYR A 1161 2.40 1.94 -11.71
C TYR A 1161 2.61 3.36 -11.23
N ASP A 1162 3.65 4.03 -11.73
CA ASP A 1162 3.93 5.45 -11.45
C ASP A 1162 2.61 6.21 -11.37
N VAL A 1163 2.26 6.70 -10.18
CA VAL A 1163 1.17 7.66 -10.04
C VAL A 1163 1.71 8.90 -10.72
N GLN A 1164 1.47 9.01 -12.02
CA GLN A 1164 1.69 10.21 -12.79
C GLN A 1164 0.67 11.23 -12.30
N SER A 1165 1.00 11.87 -11.18
CA SER A 1165 0.28 13.03 -10.68
C SER A 1165 0.97 14.26 -11.24
N THR A 1166 0.22 15.07 -11.99
CA THR A 1166 0.71 16.36 -12.46
C THR A 1166 -0.17 17.45 -11.87
N THR A 1167 0.47 18.50 -11.39
CA THR A 1167 -0.25 19.70 -10.91
C THR A 1167 0.31 20.88 -11.65
N ARG A 1168 -0.57 21.68 -12.27
CA ARG A 1168 -0.18 22.87 -13.01
C ARG A 1168 -1.10 24.04 -12.72
N LEU A 1169 -0.52 25.23 -12.81
CA LEU A 1169 -1.25 26.48 -12.74
C LEU A 1169 -1.67 26.87 -14.16
N ILE A 1170 -2.95 27.19 -14.34
CA ILE A 1170 -3.56 27.56 -15.62
C ILE A 1170 -4.23 28.92 -15.44
N GLY A 1171 -3.91 29.90 -16.27
CA GLY A 1171 -4.51 31.24 -16.19
C GLY A 1171 -3.53 32.32 -16.57
#